data_AF-A0A497EK49-F1
#
_entry.id   AF-A0A497EK49-F1
#
_cell.length_a   1.000
_cell.length_b   1.000
_cell.length_c   1.000
_cell.angle_alpha   90.00
_cell.angle_beta   90.00
_cell.angle_gamma   90.00
#
_symmetry.space_group_name_H-M   'P 1'
#
loop_
_entity.id
_entity.type
_entity.pdbx_description
1 polymer ?
#
loop_
_entity_poly.entity_id
_entity_poly.type
_entity_poly.pdbx_seq_one_letter_code
_entity_poly.pdbx_strand_id
1 'polypeptide(L)'
;HITRAKVVREIGEDIIDFLSQIEDFQKKLWEKKKFALKTEYVITTDRVPEELHQEIWNNKEQKKEWKELGFDMPKTNEDLRKKKLPIDTRYFSQEFKEKLLEKLTQNADLDDLLDGLLIKSENWQALNLVLGKYKEKVKCIYIDPPYNTGNDEFLYRDRYQHSSWMSMMEDRLRLAKKLMREDGVIFVSIANSANYYKESYKLGLLLESLFDKRFSDLVWKRRSASGSYVISDITEIHEYILAWGLQNSAIFTNILSSKKVKDYVNKDERGVFKWHDLVIHQYTKEQRPNLFYGVVYNFKENRLDFTKNPEEINPSREIVIYPSEDGKSVFTMTKKSMEEVYDRGVIDIIRTKNKYKIMIKKYLYDTGGMIIGDPLKSIIDDNEMPYKIGGTAEATKELRNLLGITFDTAKPINLIKLLIHVSSRKNDLIIDFFAGSGTTTHAVMRLNKEDGGKRKFILVEMADYFDMVIIPRIKKVAYSFNWKDGKPQDADGIGIFFKYQILEQYEDTLDNIELSPNEAAQSLFKDEYLLKYFLDYETRGNSSLLNVEQLKSPFSYKLKVNLEEVGEPQEMAVDIPETFNYLLGLKVKKIRTRNNGRKYLFIFGEKEGKDIAVVWREYKDKWSKDDFKKDKEVIIKELTSWTPHIIYVNGQSVLTPKLGEHTVEIRYIEPEFKKLMG
;
A
#
# COMPACT_ATOMS: atom_id res chain seq x y z
N HIS A 1 42.96 -28.39 40.90
CA HIS A 1 41.66 -27.69 40.69
C HIS A 1 41.78 -26.46 39.79
N ILE A 2 42.73 -25.54 40.02
CA ILE A 2 42.93 -24.33 39.21
C ILE A 2 43.24 -24.62 37.73
N THR A 3 44.06 -25.64 37.43
CA THR A 3 44.40 -26.02 36.04
C THR A 3 43.21 -26.57 35.25
N ARG A 4 42.32 -27.34 35.89
CA ARG A 4 41.09 -27.84 35.25
C ARG A 4 40.10 -26.71 34.97
N ALA A 5 39.99 -25.75 35.89
CA ALA A 5 39.12 -24.58 35.70
C ALA A 5 39.60 -23.68 34.55
N LYS A 6 40.92 -23.52 34.36
CA LYS A 6 41.49 -22.80 33.22
C LYS A 6 41.18 -23.50 31.89
N VAL A 7 41.41 -24.81 31.80
CA VAL A 7 41.13 -25.59 30.59
C VAL A 7 39.64 -25.57 30.24
N VAL A 8 38.75 -25.69 31.23
CA VAL A 8 37.29 -25.57 31.00
C VAL A 8 36.91 -24.18 30.52
N ARG A 9 37.56 -23.12 31.04
CA ARG A 9 37.33 -21.76 30.58
C ARG A 9 37.80 -21.56 29.14
N GLU A 10 39.00 -22.04 28.80
CA GLU A 10 39.55 -21.95 27.44
C GLU A 10 38.65 -22.68 26.43
N ILE A 11 38.26 -23.93 26.72
CA ILE A 11 37.30 -24.66 25.86
C ILE A 11 35.94 -23.93 25.79
N GLY A 12 35.49 -23.33 26.89
CA GLY A 12 34.27 -22.54 26.91
C GLY A 12 34.35 -21.29 26.04
N GLU A 13 35.48 -20.57 26.08
CA GLU A 13 35.77 -19.41 25.23
C GLU A 13 35.79 -19.81 23.75
N ASP A 14 36.45 -20.92 23.39
CA ASP A 14 36.49 -21.45 22.02
C ASP A 14 35.08 -21.81 21.49
N ILE A 15 34.24 -22.43 22.33
CA ILE A 15 32.85 -22.77 21.96
C ILE A 15 32.00 -21.51 21.77
N ILE A 16 32.16 -20.50 22.65
CA ILE A 16 31.45 -19.23 22.53
C ILE A 16 31.84 -18.51 21.23
N ASP A 17 33.13 -18.44 20.94
CA ASP A 17 33.63 -17.82 19.71
C ASP A 17 33.14 -18.56 18.46
N PHE A 18 33.07 -19.89 18.52
CA PHE A 18 32.49 -20.70 17.45
C PHE A 18 31.00 -20.43 17.23
N LEU A 19 30.20 -20.40 18.30
CA LEU A 19 28.77 -20.11 18.22
C LEU A 19 28.51 -18.69 17.69
N SER A 20 29.26 -17.69 18.19
CA SER A 20 29.16 -16.31 17.71
C SER A 20 29.41 -16.20 16.21
N GLN A 21 30.33 -16.99 15.65
CA GLN A 21 30.62 -16.99 14.21
C GLN A 21 29.48 -17.58 13.38
N ILE A 22 28.81 -18.62 13.88
CA ILE A 22 27.62 -19.19 13.23
C ILE A 22 26.47 -18.17 13.27
N GLU A 23 26.25 -17.54 14.41
CA GLU A 23 25.21 -16.52 14.58
C GLU A 23 25.44 -15.32 13.64
N ASP A 24 26.66 -14.82 13.55
CA ASP A 24 27.03 -13.72 12.63
C ASP A 24 26.78 -14.11 11.16
N PHE A 25 27.09 -15.35 10.79
CA PHE A 25 26.85 -15.84 9.43
C PHE A 25 25.36 -15.99 9.12
N GLN A 26 24.59 -16.59 10.02
CA GLN A 26 23.14 -16.70 9.89
C GLN A 26 22.49 -15.32 9.79
N LYS A 27 22.95 -14.37 10.63
CA LYS A 27 22.52 -12.97 10.57
C LYS A 27 22.84 -12.34 9.22
N LYS A 28 24.04 -12.54 8.68
CA LYS A 28 24.43 -12.03 7.35
C LYS A 28 23.49 -12.55 6.25
N LEU A 29 23.15 -13.84 6.28
CA LEU A 29 22.22 -14.45 5.32
C LEU A 29 20.77 -13.99 5.48
N TRP A 30 20.36 -13.74 6.73
CA TRP A 30 19.06 -13.17 7.06
C TRP A 30 18.96 -11.74 6.54
N GLU A 31 19.99 -10.91 6.80
CA GLU A 31 20.01 -9.48 6.46
C GLU A 31 20.24 -9.18 4.98
N LYS A 32 20.83 -10.14 4.25
CA LYS A 32 21.00 -10.10 2.80
C LYS A 32 19.67 -9.78 2.11
N LYS A 33 19.71 -8.83 1.16
CA LYS A 33 18.55 -8.53 0.32
C LYS A 33 18.18 -9.74 -0.52
N LYS A 34 16.89 -10.06 -0.57
CA LYS A 34 16.41 -11.26 -1.28
C LYS A 34 16.23 -11.00 -2.77
N PHE A 35 16.51 -12.01 -3.56
CA PHE A 35 16.26 -11.97 -5.00
C PHE A 35 14.76 -12.01 -5.31
N ALA A 36 14.33 -11.31 -6.36
CA ALA A 36 13.03 -11.54 -6.97
C ALA A 36 13.11 -12.81 -7.82
N LEU A 37 12.50 -13.90 -7.37
CA LEU A 37 12.47 -15.16 -8.11
C LEU A 37 11.57 -15.05 -9.33
N LYS A 38 10.38 -14.48 -9.15
CA LYS A 38 9.38 -14.34 -10.20
C LYS A 38 8.69 -12.99 -10.12
N THR A 39 8.47 -12.37 -11.28
CA THR A 39 7.73 -11.12 -11.43
C THR A 39 6.66 -11.27 -12.50
N GLU A 40 5.41 -11.07 -12.09
CA GLU A 40 4.23 -11.17 -12.95
C GLU A 40 3.30 -9.98 -12.74
N TYR A 41 2.35 -9.84 -13.67
CA TYR A 41 1.42 -8.73 -13.72
C TYR A 41 0.00 -9.23 -13.91
N VAL A 42 -0.93 -8.57 -13.24
CA VAL A 42 -2.36 -8.71 -13.53
C VAL A 42 -2.86 -7.39 -14.07
N ILE A 43 -3.47 -7.42 -15.25
CA ILE A 43 -4.02 -6.24 -15.92
C ILE A 43 -5.40 -6.55 -16.48
N THR A 44 -6.35 -5.62 -16.35
CA THR A 44 -7.67 -5.78 -16.96
C THR A 44 -7.65 -5.43 -18.45
N THR A 45 -8.41 -6.18 -19.24
CA THR A 45 -8.43 -6.11 -20.71
C THR A 45 -8.81 -4.74 -21.28
N ASP A 46 -9.48 -3.88 -20.52
CA ASP A 46 -9.75 -2.48 -20.89
C ASP A 46 -8.48 -1.62 -20.95
N ARG A 47 -7.41 -2.04 -20.26
CA ARG A 47 -6.10 -1.37 -20.23
C ARG A 47 -5.06 -2.05 -21.11
N VAL A 48 -5.37 -3.22 -21.69
CA VAL A 48 -4.46 -3.94 -22.57
C VAL A 48 -4.54 -3.40 -24.00
N PRO A 49 -3.41 -3.16 -24.69
CA PRO A 49 -3.41 -2.78 -26.11
C PRO A 49 -4.17 -3.78 -26.99
N GLU A 50 -5.01 -3.28 -27.91
CA GLU A 50 -5.91 -4.10 -28.74
C GLU A 50 -5.17 -5.16 -29.58
N GLU A 51 -3.96 -4.84 -30.04
CA GLU A 51 -3.10 -5.76 -30.80
C GLU A 51 -2.76 -7.06 -30.05
N LEU A 52 -2.85 -7.08 -28.72
CA LEU A 52 -2.59 -8.25 -27.89
C LEU A 52 -3.86 -9.06 -27.56
N HIS A 53 -5.05 -8.54 -27.90
CA HIS A 53 -6.32 -9.19 -27.53
C HIS A 53 -6.52 -10.54 -28.21
N GLN A 54 -5.99 -10.73 -29.43
CA GLN A 54 -6.08 -12.00 -30.13
C GLN A 54 -5.31 -13.12 -29.41
N GLU A 55 -4.15 -12.81 -28.83
CA GLU A 55 -3.35 -13.77 -28.05
C GLU A 55 -4.06 -14.12 -26.73
N ILE A 56 -4.64 -13.12 -26.07
CA ILE A 56 -5.49 -13.32 -24.88
C ILE A 56 -6.69 -14.20 -25.21
N TRP A 57 -7.38 -13.91 -26.31
CA TRP A 57 -8.53 -14.68 -26.77
C TRP A 57 -8.16 -16.14 -27.07
N ASN A 58 -6.93 -16.42 -27.50
CA ASN A 58 -6.50 -17.78 -27.81
C ASN A 58 -5.94 -18.54 -26.59
N ASN A 59 -5.70 -17.86 -25.46
CA ASN A 59 -5.14 -18.48 -24.26
C ASN A 59 -6.18 -19.33 -23.50
N LYS A 60 -5.94 -20.64 -23.45
CA LYS A 60 -6.84 -21.61 -22.79
C LYS A 60 -6.79 -21.54 -21.26
N GLU A 61 -5.59 -21.36 -20.69
CA GLU A 61 -5.41 -21.30 -19.23
C GLU A 61 -6.03 -20.04 -18.63
N GLN A 62 -5.91 -18.90 -19.32
CA GLN A 62 -6.55 -17.67 -18.88
C GLN A 62 -8.09 -17.78 -18.89
N LYS A 63 -8.66 -18.42 -19.92
CA LYS A 63 -10.11 -18.68 -19.99
C LYS A 63 -10.57 -19.65 -18.92
N LYS A 64 -9.75 -20.64 -18.58
CA LYS A 64 -10.02 -21.57 -17.48
C LYS A 64 -10.07 -20.83 -16.15
N GLU A 65 -9.10 -19.96 -15.87
CA GLU A 65 -9.11 -19.12 -14.65
C GLU A 65 -10.37 -18.24 -14.59
N TRP A 66 -10.78 -17.61 -15.70
CA TRP A 66 -12.00 -16.81 -15.70
C TRP A 66 -13.24 -17.59 -15.32
N LYS A 67 -13.35 -18.83 -15.82
CA LYS A 67 -14.45 -19.73 -15.50
C LYS A 67 -14.43 -20.13 -14.03
N GLU A 68 -13.25 -20.46 -13.50
CA GLU A 68 -13.05 -20.85 -12.09
C GLU A 68 -13.37 -19.68 -11.13
N LEU A 69 -13.00 -18.46 -11.50
CA LEU A 69 -13.33 -17.25 -10.75
C LEU A 69 -14.80 -16.80 -10.92
N GLY A 70 -15.56 -17.46 -11.79
CA GLY A 70 -16.99 -17.19 -11.98
C GLY A 70 -17.29 -15.91 -12.77
N PHE A 71 -16.36 -15.41 -13.59
CA PHE A 71 -16.59 -14.25 -14.43
C PHE A 71 -17.57 -14.54 -15.59
N ASP A 72 -18.24 -13.48 -16.07
CA ASP A 72 -19.05 -13.60 -17.27
C ASP A 72 -18.16 -13.71 -18.50
N MET A 73 -18.10 -14.92 -19.06
CA MET A 73 -17.24 -15.21 -20.20
C MET A 73 -17.51 -14.25 -21.39
N PRO A 74 -16.45 -13.77 -22.06
CA PRO A 74 -16.61 -12.99 -23.28
C PRO A 74 -17.16 -13.89 -24.40
N LYS A 75 -18.10 -13.38 -25.20
CA LYS A 75 -18.72 -14.14 -26.31
C LYS A 75 -17.92 -13.94 -27.60
N THR A 76 -17.32 -12.77 -27.77
CA THR A 76 -16.50 -12.40 -28.92
C THR A 76 -15.15 -11.82 -28.46
N ASN A 77 -14.18 -11.74 -29.38
CA ASN A 77 -12.91 -11.06 -29.12
C ASN A 77 -13.12 -9.57 -28.79
N GLU A 78 -14.04 -8.89 -29.50
CA GLU A 78 -14.38 -7.48 -29.25
C GLU A 78 -14.96 -7.22 -27.85
N ASP A 79 -15.55 -8.23 -27.22
CA ASP A 79 -16.05 -8.12 -25.85
C ASP A 79 -14.92 -7.93 -24.83
N LEU A 80 -13.69 -8.36 -25.13
CA LEU A 80 -12.55 -8.22 -24.21
C LEU A 80 -12.29 -6.77 -23.85
N ARG A 81 -12.45 -5.82 -24.77
CA ARG A 81 -12.26 -4.39 -24.46
C ARG A 81 -13.35 -3.84 -23.55
N LYS A 82 -14.57 -4.36 -23.66
CA LYS A 82 -15.75 -3.85 -22.93
C LYS A 82 -15.85 -4.46 -21.54
N LYS A 83 -15.48 -5.73 -21.40
CA LYS A 83 -15.48 -6.45 -20.13
C LYS A 83 -14.12 -6.26 -19.48
N LYS A 84 -14.04 -5.66 -18.30
CA LYS A 84 -12.77 -5.45 -17.55
C LYS A 84 -12.23 -6.75 -16.94
N LEU A 85 -12.01 -7.76 -17.78
CA LEU A 85 -11.58 -9.08 -17.34
C LEU A 85 -10.08 -9.03 -16.99
N PRO A 86 -9.67 -9.48 -15.79
CA PRO A 86 -8.27 -9.50 -15.43
C PRO A 86 -7.55 -10.63 -16.16
N ILE A 87 -6.45 -10.32 -16.84
CA ILE A 87 -5.49 -11.32 -17.32
C ILE A 87 -4.29 -11.39 -16.36
N ASP A 88 -3.64 -12.54 -16.29
CA ASP A 88 -2.44 -12.78 -15.47
C ASP A 88 -1.31 -13.28 -16.34
N THR A 89 -0.19 -12.54 -16.36
CA THR A 89 0.95 -12.86 -17.24
C THR A 89 1.59 -14.20 -16.94
N ARG A 90 1.31 -14.83 -15.78
CA ARG A 90 1.79 -16.19 -15.47
C ARG A 90 1.33 -17.25 -16.49
N TYR A 91 0.23 -16.99 -17.21
CA TYR A 91 -0.31 -17.90 -18.23
C TYR A 91 0.20 -17.59 -19.64
N PHE A 92 1.05 -16.58 -19.79
CA PHE A 92 1.53 -16.12 -21.08
C PHE A 92 3.03 -16.31 -21.21
N SER A 93 3.52 -16.24 -22.45
CA SER A 93 4.95 -16.32 -22.73
C SER A 93 5.69 -15.08 -22.20
N GLN A 94 6.99 -15.23 -21.95
CA GLN A 94 7.85 -14.11 -21.63
C GLN A 94 7.84 -13.05 -22.75
N GLU A 95 7.72 -13.46 -24.02
CA GLU A 95 7.61 -12.55 -25.17
C GLU A 95 6.33 -11.71 -25.12
N PHE A 96 5.19 -12.30 -24.76
CA PHE A 96 3.93 -11.58 -24.55
C PHE A 96 4.08 -10.52 -23.46
N LYS A 97 4.66 -10.91 -22.31
CA LYS A 97 4.88 -10.00 -21.17
C LYS A 97 5.75 -8.81 -21.58
N GLU A 98 6.83 -9.05 -22.32
CA GLU A 98 7.72 -7.99 -22.79
C GLU A 98 7.03 -7.05 -23.80
N LYS A 99 6.27 -7.60 -24.76
CA LYS A 99 5.46 -6.80 -25.70
C LYS A 99 4.42 -5.96 -24.98
N LEU A 100 3.72 -6.54 -24.00
CA LEU A 100 2.73 -5.86 -23.17
C LEU A 100 3.35 -4.66 -22.46
N LEU A 101 4.46 -4.85 -21.75
CA LEU A 101 5.13 -3.79 -21.00
C LEU A 101 5.70 -2.70 -21.93
N GLU A 102 6.32 -3.08 -23.06
CA GLU A 102 6.83 -2.11 -24.03
C GLU A 102 5.71 -1.25 -24.62
N LYS A 103 4.56 -1.86 -24.95
CA LYS A 103 3.41 -1.15 -25.52
C LYS A 103 2.72 -0.22 -24.51
N LEU A 104 2.53 -0.68 -23.28
CA LEU A 104 1.98 0.15 -22.21
C LEU A 104 2.86 1.38 -21.93
N THR A 105 4.18 1.22 -22.01
CA THR A 105 5.16 2.26 -21.65
C THR A 105 5.56 3.20 -22.80
N GLN A 106 4.88 3.13 -23.96
CA GLN A 106 5.13 4.04 -25.07
C GLN A 106 4.82 5.50 -24.68
N ASN A 107 3.71 5.71 -23.98
CA ASN A 107 3.15 7.04 -23.69
C ASN A 107 2.96 7.32 -22.20
N ALA A 108 3.39 6.42 -21.31
CA ALA A 108 3.26 6.56 -19.87
C ALA A 108 4.39 5.82 -19.12
N ASP A 109 4.65 6.23 -17.89
CA ASP A 109 5.63 5.59 -17.02
C ASP A 109 5.05 4.32 -16.38
N LEU A 110 5.78 3.21 -16.41
CA LEU A 110 5.33 1.91 -15.90
C LEU A 110 4.87 1.96 -14.44
N ASP A 111 5.72 2.49 -13.55
CA ASP A 111 5.38 2.59 -12.13
C ASP A 111 4.18 3.51 -11.88
N ASP A 112 3.91 4.46 -12.77
CA ASP A 112 2.75 5.35 -12.67
C ASP A 112 1.46 4.64 -13.12
N LEU A 113 1.55 3.75 -14.12
CA LEU A 113 0.45 2.89 -14.57
C LEU A 113 0.06 1.81 -13.55
N LEU A 114 0.99 1.36 -12.72
CA LEU A 114 0.71 0.36 -11.69
C LEU A 114 -0.15 0.93 -10.55
N ASP A 115 -1.26 0.27 -10.25
CA ASP A 115 -2.13 0.55 -9.11
C ASP A 115 -1.58 -0.05 -7.80
N GLY A 116 -0.71 -1.06 -7.88
CA GLY A 116 -0.12 -1.65 -6.70
C GLY A 116 0.92 -2.75 -6.94
N LEU A 117 1.49 -3.20 -5.83
CA LEU A 117 2.51 -4.24 -5.73
C LEU A 117 2.07 -5.29 -4.69
N LEU A 118 2.23 -6.56 -5.02
CA LEU A 118 2.13 -7.65 -4.05
C LEU A 118 3.44 -8.42 -3.97
N ILE A 119 3.80 -8.86 -2.77
CA ILE A 119 5.04 -9.61 -2.53
C ILE A 119 4.72 -10.85 -1.72
N LYS A 120 5.02 -12.03 -2.28
CA LYS A 120 5.02 -13.30 -1.57
C LYS A 120 6.39 -13.51 -0.93
N SER A 121 6.49 -13.22 0.36
CA SER A 121 7.74 -13.32 1.13
C SER A 121 7.47 -13.07 2.61
N GLU A 122 8.40 -13.54 3.45
CA GLU A 122 8.57 -13.04 4.81
C GLU A 122 8.61 -11.49 4.80
N ASN A 123 7.81 -10.89 5.66
CA ASN A 123 7.50 -9.46 5.55
C ASN A 123 8.64 -8.53 5.92
N TRP A 124 9.55 -8.92 6.82
CA TRP A 124 10.76 -8.13 7.05
C TRP A 124 11.64 -8.11 5.79
N GLN A 125 11.85 -9.25 5.13
CA GLN A 125 12.64 -9.35 3.89
C GLN A 125 12.04 -8.53 2.74
N ALA A 126 10.71 -8.61 2.57
CA ALA A 126 9.99 -7.79 1.59
C ALA A 126 10.15 -6.29 1.84
N LEU A 127 9.92 -5.83 3.08
CA LEU A 127 10.10 -4.43 3.48
C LEU A 127 11.54 -3.97 3.26
N ASN A 128 12.50 -4.84 3.54
CA ASN A 128 13.92 -4.56 3.36
C ASN A 128 14.27 -4.36 1.87
N LEU A 129 13.73 -5.17 0.96
CA LEU A 129 13.93 -5.04 -0.49
C LEU A 129 13.31 -3.75 -1.04
N VAL A 130 12.05 -3.45 -0.68
CA VAL A 130 11.31 -2.30 -1.24
C VAL A 130 11.77 -0.96 -0.67
N LEU A 131 12.52 -0.96 0.44
CA LEU A 131 13.00 0.24 1.12
C LEU A 131 13.68 1.22 0.17
N GLY A 132 14.58 0.75 -0.71
CA GLY A 132 15.32 1.62 -1.64
C GLY A 132 14.40 2.43 -2.56
N LYS A 133 13.25 1.86 -2.94
CA LYS A 133 12.29 2.48 -3.87
C LYS A 133 11.20 3.30 -3.18
N TYR A 134 10.79 2.91 -1.97
CA TYR A 134 9.61 3.47 -1.29
C TYR A 134 9.90 4.20 0.03
N LYS A 135 11.19 4.41 0.36
CA LYS A 135 11.59 5.23 1.52
C LYS A 135 10.84 6.56 1.54
N GLU A 136 10.27 6.90 2.68
CA GLU A 136 9.54 8.16 2.94
C GLU A 136 8.34 8.45 2.00
N LYS A 137 7.76 7.43 1.35
CA LYS A 137 6.64 7.60 0.40
C LYS A 137 5.29 7.11 0.90
N VAL A 138 5.26 6.26 1.94
CA VAL A 138 4.03 5.60 2.40
C VAL A 138 3.22 6.54 3.29
N LYS A 139 1.96 6.78 2.94
CA LYS A 139 1.07 7.63 3.74
C LYS A 139 0.35 6.87 4.85
N CYS A 140 -0.16 5.68 4.54
CA CYS A 140 -0.94 4.90 5.49
C CYS A 140 -0.37 3.50 5.57
N ILE A 141 -0.09 3.06 6.79
CA ILE A 141 0.23 1.68 7.10
C ILE A 141 -0.95 1.11 7.89
N TYR A 142 -1.53 0.02 7.42
CA TYR A 142 -2.43 -0.79 8.22
C TYR A 142 -1.83 -2.18 8.36
N ILE A 143 -1.79 -2.71 9.57
CA ILE A 143 -1.36 -4.08 9.80
C ILE A 143 -2.23 -4.78 10.83
N ASP A 144 -2.39 -6.08 10.61
CA ASP A 144 -3.12 -7.01 11.46
C ASP A 144 -2.20 -8.19 11.81
N PRO A 145 -1.19 -7.96 12.68
CA PRO A 145 -0.21 -9.00 13.03
C PRO A 145 -0.87 -10.17 13.77
N PRO A 146 -0.23 -11.35 13.83
CA PRO A 146 -0.71 -12.44 14.69
C PRO A 146 -0.79 -11.96 16.15
N TYR A 147 -1.91 -12.25 16.81
CA TYR A 147 -2.19 -11.73 18.16
C TYR A 147 -1.50 -12.52 19.27
N ASN A 148 -0.79 -13.61 18.93
CA ASN A 148 -0.10 -14.52 19.84
C ASN A 148 -1.06 -15.18 20.83
N THR A 149 -2.22 -15.65 20.37
CA THR A 149 -3.30 -16.16 21.24
C THR A 149 -3.09 -17.60 21.72
N GLY A 150 -2.08 -18.30 21.20
CA GLY A 150 -1.75 -19.67 21.55
C GLY A 150 -2.52 -20.75 20.78
N ASN A 151 -3.33 -20.37 19.80
CA ASN A 151 -4.00 -21.30 18.88
C ASN A 151 -3.21 -21.38 17.56
N ASP A 152 -2.52 -22.50 17.34
CA ASP A 152 -1.73 -22.75 16.10
C ASP A 152 -2.62 -23.16 14.91
N GLU A 153 -3.90 -22.74 14.86
CA GLU A 153 -4.83 -23.06 13.76
C GLU A 153 -4.59 -22.18 12.51
N PHE A 154 -3.65 -21.23 12.57
CA PHE A 154 -3.24 -20.37 11.45
C PHE A 154 -1.75 -20.57 11.10
N LEU A 155 -1.37 -20.31 9.85
CA LEU A 155 -0.04 -20.61 9.33
C LEU A 155 1.10 -19.78 9.97
N TYR A 156 0.80 -18.60 10.51
CA TYR A 156 1.73 -17.91 11.39
C TYR A 156 1.72 -18.59 12.75
N ARG A 157 2.90 -18.98 13.24
CA ARG A 157 3.06 -19.50 14.59
C ARG A 157 2.42 -18.52 15.58
N ASP A 158 1.36 -18.91 16.27
CA ASP A 158 0.63 -18.02 17.20
C ASP A 158 1.00 -18.32 18.67
N ARG A 159 2.08 -19.10 18.84
CA ARG A 159 2.77 -19.43 20.11
C ARG A 159 4.21 -18.94 20.11
N TYR A 160 4.38 -17.63 20.15
CA TYR A 160 5.66 -17.00 20.42
C TYR A 160 5.83 -16.72 21.92
N GLN A 161 7.06 -16.85 22.40
CA GLN A 161 7.42 -16.16 23.64
C GLN A 161 7.24 -14.65 23.43
N HIS A 162 6.80 -13.92 24.46
CA HIS A 162 6.59 -12.47 24.36
C HIS A 162 7.79 -11.73 23.79
N SER A 163 9.00 -12.08 24.23
CA SER A 163 10.25 -11.50 23.71
C SER A 163 10.41 -11.71 22.20
N SER A 164 10.17 -12.93 21.71
CA SER A 164 10.27 -13.27 20.29
C SER A 164 9.24 -12.49 19.45
N TRP A 165 8.00 -12.39 19.91
CA TRP A 165 6.97 -11.62 19.21
C TRP A 165 7.32 -10.13 19.18
N MET A 166 7.84 -9.59 20.29
CA MET A 166 8.27 -8.20 20.36
C MET A 166 9.44 -7.91 19.43
N SER A 167 10.46 -8.77 19.37
CA SER A 167 11.58 -8.63 18.42
C SER A 167 11.09 -8.66 16.97
N MET A 168 10.23 -9.63 16.63
CA MET A 168 9.61 -9.74 15.32
C MET A 168 8.90 -8.44 14.90
N MET A 169 8.10 -7.87 15.80
CA MET A 169 7.37 -6.62 15.55
C MET A 169 8.29 -5.41 15.49
N GLU A 170 9.28 -5.31 16.39
CA GLU A 170 10.25 -4.22 16.42
C GLU A 170 10.99 -4.09 15.09
N ASP A 171 11.52 -5.20 14.58
CA ASP A 171 12.29 -5.23 13.33
C ASP A 171 11.47 -4.69 12.14
N ARG A 172 10.20 -5.10 12.06
CA ARG A 172 9.27 -4.66 11.01
C ARG A 172 8.87 -3.21 11.18
N LEU A 173 8.52 -2.79 12.40
CA LEU A 173 8.09 -1.43 12.70
C LEU A 173 9.23 -0.42 12.47
N ARG A 174 10.49 -0.81 12.68
CA ARG A 174 11.67 -0.01 12.34
C ARG A 174 11.79 0.22 10.83
N LEU A 175 11.52 -0.78 9.99
CA LEU A 175 11.48 -0.61 8.53
C LEU A 175 10.26 0.19 8.09
N ALA A 176 9.09 -0.06 8.69
CA ALA A 176 7.86 0.67 8.45
C ALA A 176 8.05 2.18 8.69
N LYS A 177 8.71 2.57 9.80
CA LYS A 177 9.06 3.97 10.09
C LYS A 177 9.87 4.62 8.96
N LYS A 178 10.83 3.91 8.35
CA LYS A 178 11.67 4.43 7.25
C LYS A 178 10.89 4.57 5.92
N LEU A 179 9.85 3.76 5.73
CA LEU A 179 8.97 3.83 4.55
C LEU A 179 7.94 4.96 4.66
N MET A 180 7.55 5.33 5.88
CA MET A 180 6.52 6.34 6.14
C MET A 180 6.96 7.74 5.70
N ARG A 181 6.07 8.41 4.97
CA ARG A 181 6.14 9.84 4.69
C ARG A 181 6.03 10.61 6.01
N GLU A 182 6.55 11.83 6.06
CA GLU A 182 6.59 12.68 7.25
C GLU A 182 5.21 12.94 7.89
N ASP A 183 4.14 12.94 7.09
CA ASP A 183 2.76 13.09 7.54
C ASP A 183 2.02 11.75 7.70
N GLY A 184 2.71 10.61 7.60
CA GLY A 184 2.15 9.26 7.51
C GLY A 184 1.54 8.74 8.80
N VAL A 185 0.53 7.88 8.72
CA VAL A 185 -0.15 7.28 9.89
C VAL A 185 -0.03 5.76 9.82
N ILE A 186 0.24 5.13 10.96
CA ILE A 186 0.21 3.68 11.13
C ILE A 186 -0.93 3.28 12.06
N PHE A 187 -1.67 2.25 11.65
CA PHE A 187 -2.74 1.59 12.39
C PHE A 187 -2.36 0.13 12.61
N VAL A 188 -2.35 -0.31 13.87
CA VAL A 188 -2.03 -1.69 14.23
C VAL A 188 -3.20 -2.31 14.97
N SER A 189 -3.85 -3.30 14.35
CA SER A 189 -4.90 -4.10 15.01
C SER A 189 -4.28 -5.01 16.07
N ILE A 190 -4.93 -5.11 17.23
CA ILE A 190 -4.51 -6.01 18.31
C ILE A 190 -5.69 -6.36 19.21
N ALA A 191 -5.74 -7.61 19.67
CA ALA A 191 -6.64 -8.01 20.74
C ALA A 191 -6.04 -7.71 22.12
N ASN A 192 -6.89 -7.46 23.10
CA ASN A 192 -6.50 -7.38 24.50
C ASN A 192 -7.33 -8.40 25.28
N SER A 193 -7.04 -9.69 25.08
CA SER A 193 -7.77 -10.71 25.80
C SER A 193 -7.13 -11.00 27.14
N ALA A 194 -7.90 -10.88 28.21
CA ALA A 194 -7.45 -11.16 29.57
C ALA A 194 -6.93 -12.61 29.74
N ASN A 195 -7.43 -13.53 28.92
CA ASN A 195 -7.15 -14.97 29.02
C ASN A 195 -5.97 -15.46 28.17
N TYR A 196 -5.54 -14.67 27.18
CA TYR A 196 -4.60 -15.10 26.14
C TYR A 196 -3.57 -14.00 25.82
N TYR A 197 -2.96 -13.40 26.85
CA TYR A 197 -1.76 -12.54 26.77
C TYR A 197 -1.93 -11.03 26.55
N LYS A 198 -1.04 -10.27 27.21
CA LYS A 198 -1.01 -8.80 27.35
C LYS A 198 -0.23 -8.10 26.23
N GLU A 199 -0.27 -8.58 24.99
CA GLU A 199 0.57 -8.00 23.91
C GLU A 199 0.19 -6.57 23.54
N SER A 200 -1.09 -6.23 23.66
CA SER A 200 -1.61 -4.86 23.49
C SER A 200 -0.78 -3.80 24.23
N TYR A 201 -0.50 -4.02 25.52
CA TYR A 201 0.29 -3.09 26.34
C TYR A 201 1.75 -3.04 25.93
N LYS A 202 2.37 -4.20 25.62
CA LYS A 202 3.79 -4.25 25.22
C LYS A 202 4.00 -3.61 23.86
N LEU A 203 3.11 -3.90 22.90
CA LEU A 203 3.09 -3.26 21.60
C LEU A 203 2.91 -1.74 21.74
N GLY A 204 2.03 -1.29 22.63
CA GLY A 204 1.86 0.13 22.93
C GLY A 204 3.18 0.82 23.35
N LEU A 205 3.93 0.20 24.27
CA LEU A 205 5.24 0.70 24.71
C LEU A 205 6.29 0.68 23.59
N LEU A 206 6.30 -0.36 22.75
CA LEU A 206 7.18 -0.41 21.58
C LEU A 206 6.85 0.69 20.58
N LEU A 207 5.57 0.91 20.28
CA LEU A 207 5.14 2.00 19.40
C LEU A 207 5.51 3.36 19.98
N GLU A 208 5.39 3.56 21.29
CA GLU A 208 5.84 4.78 21.98
C GLU A 208 7.36 5.01 21.85
N SER A 209 8.16 3.94 21.87
CA SER A 209 9.61 4.04 21.67
C SER A 209 10.02 4.32 20.22
N LEU A 210 9.16 3.98 19.25
CA LEU A 210 9.47 4.07 17.81
C LEU A 210 8.82 5.27 17.14
N PHE A 211 7.64 5.71 17.55
CA PHE A 211 6.85 6.74 16.87
C PHE A 211 6.66 7.97 17.76
N ASP A 212 6.62 9.14 17.13
CA ASP A 212 6.72 10.40 17.85
C ASP A 212 5.36 10.92 18.32
N LYS A 213 4.27 10.46 17.68
CA LYS A 213 2.91 10.95 17.92
C LYS A 213 1.90 9.82 18.07
N ARG A 214 1.26 9.76 19.24
CA ARG A 214 0.07 8.93 19.47
C ARG A 214 -1.20 9.69 19.10
N PHE A 215 -2.09 9.07 18.32
CA PHE A 215 -3.41 9.64 18.02
C PHE A 215 -4.47 9.16 19.00
N SER A 216 -4.67 7.84 19.09
CA SER A 216 -5.64 7.20 19.99
C SER A 216 -5.48 5.68 19.92
N ASP A 217 -6.02 4.99 20.92
CA ASP A 217 -6.36 3.57 20.78
C ASP A 217 -7.83 3.52 20.36
N LEU A 218 -8.10 3.08 19.12
CA LEU A 218 -9.46 2.99 18.61
C LEU A 218 -10.07 1.66 19.07
N VAL A 219 -11.36 1.68 19.41
CA VAL A 219 -12.14 0.53 19.84
C VAL A 219 -13.05 0.10 18.71
N TRP A 220 -12.83 -1.11 18.21
CA TRP A 220 -13.65 -1.73 17.17
C TRP A 220 -14.47 -2.89 17.75
N LYS A 221 -15.79 -2.81 17.60
CA LYS A 221 -16.72 -3.84 18.05
C LYS A 221 -16.75 -5.01 17.06
N ARG A 222 -15.99 -6.07 17.35
CA ARG A 222 -15.88 -7.26 16.49
C ARG A 222 -17.10 -8.19 16.53
N ARG A 223 -17.88 -8.17 17.62
CA ARG A 223 -19.05 -9.05 17.79
C ARG A 223 -20.17 -8.40 18.60
N SER A 224 -21.39 -8.91 18.46
CA SER A 224 -22.51 -8.56 19.34
C SER A 224 -22.34 -9.16 20.74
N ALA A 225 -22.97 -8.56 21.74
CA ALA A 225 -22.96 -9.05 23.13
C ALA A 225 -23.68 -10.40 23.31
N SER A 226 -24.54 -10.78 22.37
CA SER A 226 -25.28 -12.04 22.40
C SER A 226 -24.44 -13.19 21.83
N GLY A 227 -24.06 -14.15 22.65
CA GLY A 227 -23.68 -15.49 22.17
C GLY A 227 -22.39 -16.10 22.69
N SER A 228 -21.76 -15.56 23.72
CA SER A 228 -20.55 -16.19 24.28
C SER A 228 -20.87 -16.82 25.63
N TYR A 229 -21.09 -18.14 25.64
CA TYR A 229 -21.09 -18.97 26.86
C TYR A 229 -19.64 -19.08 27.37
N VAL A 230 -19.01 -17.98 27.78
CA VAL A 230 -17.59 -17.96 28.21
C VAL A 230 -17.51 -18.09 29.72
N ILE A 231 -16.50 -18.83 30.14
CA ILE A 231 -16.06 -19.15 31.51
C ILE A 231 -15.42 -17.91 32.20
N SER A 232 -15.75 -16.68 31.79
CA SER A 232 -15.12 -15.43 32.30
C SER A 232 -16.14 -14.43 32.83
N ASP A 233 -15.76 -13.65 33.84
CA ASP A 233 -16.61 -12.62 34.46
C ASP A 233 -16.97 -11.46 33.52
N ILE A 234 -16.17 -11.25 32.46
CA ILE A 234 -16.37 -10.20 31.46
C ILE A 234 -16.41 -10.82 30.06
N THR A 235 -17.40 -10.42 29.25
CA THR A 235 -17.48 -10.80 27.83
C THR A 235 -16.79 -9.75 26.95
N GLU A 236 -15.65 -10.11 26.36
CA GLU A 236 -14.88 -9.22 25.48
C GLU A 236 -15.45 -9.16 24.05
N ILE A 237 -16.11 -8.06 23.70
CA ILE A 237 -16.81 -7.88 22.42
C ILE A 237 -16.11 -6.95 21.43
N HIS A 238 -14.95 -6.41 21.80
CA HIS A 238 -14.17 -5.47 21.01
C HIS A 238 -12.71 -5.85 20.91
N GLU A 239 -12.02 -5.24 19.95
CA GLU A 239 -10.58 -5.25 19.74
C GLU A 239 -10.07 -3.81 19.63
N TYR A 240 -8.75 -3.63 19.69
CA TYR A 240 -8.11 -2.33 19.63
C TYR A 240 -7.41 -2.13 18.28
N ILE A 241 -7.31 -0.86 17.87
CA ILE A 241 -6.49 -0.43 16.75
C ILE A 241 -5.64 0.74 17.24
N LEU A 242 -4.34 0.51 17.43
CA LEU A 242 -3.42 1.51 17.93
C LEU A 242 -3.03 2.43 16.76
N ALA A 243 -3.30 3.74 16.90
CA ALA A 243 -3.03 4.73 15.86
C ALA A 243 -1.86 5.65 16.26
N TRP A 244 -0.81 5.63 15.44
CA TRP A 244 0.44 6.36 15.68
C TRP A 244 0.95 7.05 14.41
N GLY A 245 1.92 7.94 14.57
CA GLY A 245 2.59 8.60 13.46
C GLY A 245 3.90 9.25 13.88
N LEU A 246 4.54 9.88 12.91
CA LEU A 246 5.66 10.78 13.11
C LEU A 246 5.18 12.13 13.64
N GLN A 247 6.14 13.02 13.94
CA GLN A 247 5.85 14.33 14.52
C GLN A 247 4.81 15.15 13.73
N ASN A 248 4.92 15.17 12.39
CA ASN A 248 4.04 15.93 11.49
C ASN A 248 2.86 15.11 10.93
N SER A 249 2.62 13.93 11.47
CA SER A 249 1.51 13.08 11.06
C SER A 249 0.15 13.69 11.38
N ALA A 250 -0.79 13.49 10.46
CA ALA A 250 -2.15 14.00 10.59
C ALA A 250 -3.20 13.02 10.04
N ILE A 251 -4.25 12.81 10.83
CA ILE A 251 -5.55 12.33 10.37
C ILE A 251 -6.27 13.56 9.81
N PHE A 252 -6.51 13.58 8.51
CA PHE A 252 -6.75 14.81 7.75
C PHE A 252 -8.20 14.95 7.27
N THR A 253 -8.94 13.85 7.09
CA THR A 253 -10.34 13.90 6.67
C THR A 253 -11.26 13.71 7.85
N ASN A 254 -12.23 14.63 7.98
CA ASN A 254 -13.34 14.43 8.89
C ASN A 254 -14.37 13.47 8.30
N ILE A 255 -15.08 12.81 9.20
CA ILE A 255 -16.11 11.83 8.91
C ILE A 255 -17.45 12.50 8.63
N LEU A 256 -18.20 11.92 7.70
CA LEU A 256 -19.59 12.29 7.47
C LEU A 256 -20.54 11.30 8.14
N SER A 257 -21.08 11.68 9.31
CA SER A 257 -22.08 10.89 10.04
C SER A 257 -23.41 10.82 9.28
N SER A 258 -24.18 9.75 9.52
CA SER A 258 -25.53 9.55 8.94
C SER A 258 -26.45 10.74 9.17
N LYS A 259 -26.36 11.36 10.35
CA LYS A 259 -27.09 12.58 10.68
C LYS A 259 -26.69 13.74 9.76
N LYS A 260 -25.39 13.98 9.57
CA LYS A 260 -24.92 15.03 8.67
C LYS A 260 -25.33 14.75 7.22
N VAL A 261 -25.24 13.51 6.73
CA VAL A 261 -25.72 13.15 5.38
C VAL A 261 -27.18 13.60 5.18
N LYS A 262 -28.05 13.39 6.18
CA LYS A 262 -29.46 13.80 6.14
C LYS A 262 -29.68 15.31 6.21
N ASP A 263 -28.76 16.05 6.84
CA ASP A 263 -28.84 17.51 6.95
C ASP A 263 -28.40 18.22 5.64
N TYR A 264 -27.39 17.67 4.97
CA TYR A 264 -26.74 18.28 3.80
C TYR A 264 -27.40 17.84 2.49
N VAL A 265 -28.66 18.26 2.27
CA VAL A 265 -29.49 17.85 1.12
C VAL A 265 -29.55 18.86 -0.02
N ASN A 266 -29.09 20.11 0.21
CA ASN A 266 -29.17 21.17 -0.79
C ASN A 266 -27.87 21.25 -1.58
N LYS A 267 -27.93 21.71 -2.84
CA LYS A 267 -26.76 21.90 -3.70
C LYS A 267 -26.92 23.16 -4.54
N ASP A 268 -25.86 23.95 -4.62
CA ASP A 268 -25.73 25.04 -5.59
C ASP A 268 -24.37 24.96 -6.31
N GLU A 269 -23.99 25.99 -7.05
CA GLU A 269 -22.73 26.08 -7.80
C GLU A 269 -21.49 25.99 -6.89
N ARG A 270 -21.59 26.35 -5.61
CA ARG A 270 -20.50 26.27 -4.62
C ARG A 270 -20.43 24.90 -3.94
N GLY A 271 -21.46 24.06 -4.10
CA GLY A 271 -21.45 22.67 -3.65
C GLY A 271 -22.64 22.32 -2.76
N VAL A 272 -22.49 21.19 -2.06
CA VAL A 272 -23.53 20.67 -1.15
C VAL A 272 -23.54 21.50 0.14
N PHE A 273 -24.72 21.89 0.62
CA PHE A 273 -24.88 22.71 1.82
C PHE A 273 -26.13 22.33 2.61
N LYS A 274 -26.18 22.82 3.85
CA LYS A 274 -27.38 22.82 4.69
C LYS A 274 -27.75 24.22 5.11
N TRP A 275 -29.04 24.44 5.35
CA TRP A 275 -29.51 25.66 5.97
C TRP A 275 -29.24 25.63 7.47
N HIS A 276 -28.69 26.72 7.98
CA HIS A 276 -28.41 26.88 9.39
C HIS A 276 -29.09 28.15 9.91
N ASP A 277 -29.71 28.04 11.08
CA ASP A 277 -30.36 29.17 11.73
C ASP A 277 -29.30 30.19 12.17
N LEU A 278 -29.60 31.47 11.96
CA LEU A 278 -28.76 32.58 12.40
C LEU A 278 -29.17 33.11 13.77
N VAL A 279 -30.12 32.47 14.45
CA VAL A 279 -30.57 32.82 15.80
C VAL A 279 -29.84 31.98 16.86
N ILE A 280 -29.38 32.64 17.92
CA ILE A 280 -28.85 32.01 19.14
C ILE A 280 -29.75 32.29 20.34
N HIS A 281 -30.04 31.25 21.11
CA HIS A 281 -30.96 31.29 22.25
C HIS A 281 -30.26 31.53 23.60
N GLN A 282 -28.94 31.73 23.59
CA GLN A 282 -28.13 31.89 24.81
C GLN A 282 -28.12 33.32 25.35
N TYR A 283 -28.48 34.30 24.52
CA TYR A 283 -28.41 35.72 24.87
C TYR A 283 -29.73 36.42 24.55
N THR A 284 -30.12 37.34 25.44
CA THR A 284 -31.28 38.22 25.22
C THR A 284 -30.89 39.54 24.58
N LYS A 285 -31.87 40.31 24.11
CA LYS A 285 -31.67 41.65 23.56
C LYS A 285 -31.01 42.60 24.55
N GLU A 286 -31.24 42.45 25.85
CA GLU A 286 -30.61 43.29 26.89
C GLU A 286 -29.11 42.97 27.03
N GLN A 287 -28.73 41.71 26.87
CA GLN A 287 -27.33 41.27 27.00
C GLN A 287 -26.50 41.56 25.74
N ARG A 288 -27.14 41.57 24.56
CA ARG A 288 -26.51 41.78 23.25
C ARG A 288 -27.39 42.65 22.33
N PRO A 289 -27.60 43.94 22.66
CA PRO A 289 -28.53 44.81 21.93
C PRO A 289 -28.14 45.02 20.46
N ASN A 290 -26.84 45.01 20.16
CA ASN A 290 -26.32 45.13 18.80
C ASN A 290 -26.61 43.92 17.89
N LEU A 291 -27.06 42.79 18.46
CA LEU A 291 -27.43 41.57 17.74
C LEU A 291 -28.95 41.36 17.67
N PHE A 292 -29.74 42.22 18.32
CA PHE A 292 -31.19 42.22 18.23
C PHE A 292 -31.66 43.37 17.33
N TYR A 293 -31.97 43.04 16.08
CA TYR A 293 -32.46 44.01 15.11
C TYR A 293 -33.49 43.37 14.17
N GLY A 294 -34.34 44.18 13.57
CA GLY A 294 -35.27 43.76 12.52
C GLY A 294 -34.63 43.88 11.14
N VAL A 295 -34.86 42.88 10.28
CA VAL A 295 -34.51 42.95 8.86
C VAL A 295 -35.80 42.91 8.05
N VAL A 296 -35.95 43.83 7.10
CA VAL A 296 -37.14 43.89 6.26
C VAL A 296 -36.99 42.89 5.11
N TYR A 297 -38.02 42.09 4.88
CA TYR A 297 -38.11 41.18 3.74
C TYR A 297 -39.24 41.62 2.82
N ASN A 298 -38.91 41.92 1.56
CA ASN A 298 -39.89 42.14 0.50
C ASN A 298 -40.19 40.80 -0.20
N PHE A 299 -41.37 40.24 0.05
CA PHE A 299 -41.77 38.94 -0.48
C PHE A 299 -42.29 38.98 -1.92
N LYS A 300 -42.48 40.16 -2.52
CA LYS A 300 -42.75 40.29 -3.96
C LYS A 300 -41.48 40.29 -4.79
N GLU A 301 -40.43 40.93 -4.29
CA GLU A 301 -39.12 41.02 -4.95
C GLU A 301 -38.15 39.91 -4.51
N ASN A 302 -38.53 39.13 -3.49
CA ASN A 302 -37.72 38.10 -2.87
C ASN A 302 -36.34 38.61 -2.38
N ARG A 303 -36.34 39.75 -1.66
CA ARG A 303 -35.10 40.44 -1.26
C ARG A 303 -35.13 40.92 0.20
N LEU A 304 -34.00 40.79 0.89
CA LEU A 304 -33.75 41.38 2.21
C LEU A 304 -33.25 42.83 2.07
N ASP A 305 -33.75 43.70 2.93
CA ASP A 305 -33.33 45.09 3.05
C ASP A 305 -32.82 45.37 4.47
N PHE A 306 -31.53 45.68 4.56
CA PHE A 306 -30.81 45.95 5.80
C PHE A 306 -30.78 47.46 6.14
N THR A 307 -31.25 48.32 5.24
CA THR A 307 -31.22 49.78 5.41
C THR A 307 -32.58 50.34 5.81
N LYS A 308 -33.67 49.70 5.35
CA LYS A 308 -35.04 50.15 5.61
C LYS A 308 -35.41 50.11 7.08
N ASN A 309 -36.15 51.14 7.52
CA ASN A 309 -36.70 51.24 8.86
C ASN A 309 -37.80 50.17 9.06
N PRO A 310 -37.69 49.27 10.05
CA PRO A 310 -38.72 48.28 10.37
C PRO A 310 -40.12 48.86 10.68
N GLU A 311 -40.21 50.12 11.10
CA GLU A 311 -41.48 50.78 11.42
C GLU A 311 -42.22 51.31 10.17
N GLU A 312 -41.53 51.39 9.02
CA GLU A 312 -42.03 51.99 7.77
C GLU A 312 -42.19 50.95 6.65
N ILE A 313 -42.66 49.75 7.00
CA ILE A 313 -42.91 48.70 6.01
C ILE A 313 -44.24 48.90 5.28
N ASN A 314 -44.33 48.38 4.05
CA ASN A 314 -45.60 48.21 3.34
C ASN A 314 -46.14 46.78 3.56
N PRO A 315 -47.14 46.55 4.43
CA PRO A 315 -47.58 45.20 4.78
C PRO A 315 -48.14 44.39 3.61
N SER A 316 -48.53 45.05 2.51
CA SER A 316 -49.01 44.36 1.30
C SER A 316 -47.90 43.62 0.52
N ARG A 317 -46.64 43.89 0.83
CA ARG A 317 -45.47 43.29 0.15
C ARG A 317 -44.24 43.03 1.03
N GLU A 318 -44.23 43.50 2.26
CA GLU A 318 -43.08 43.45 3.16
C GLU A 318 -43.44 42.93 4.56
N ILE A 319 -42.46 42.35 5.24
CA ILE A 319 -42.52 41.90 6.64
C ILE A 319 -41.19 42.15 7.33
N VAL A 320 -41.19 42.40 8.65
CA VAL A 320 -39.96 42.46 9.46
C VAL A 320 -39.69 41.11 10.09
N ILE A 321 -38.45 40.64 9.98
CA ILE A 321 -37.97 39.42 10.62
C ILE A 321 -37.05 39.80 11.78
N TYR A 322 -37.44 39.40 12.99
CA TYR A 322 -36.65 39.50 14.22
C TYR A 322 -36.11 38.11 14.62
N PRO A 323 -35.01 38.04 15.39
CA PRO A 323 -34.48 36.76 15.88
C PRO A 323 -35.42 36.07 16.89
N SER A 324 -36.20 36.85 17.65
CA SER A 324 -37.28 36.39 18.52
C SER A 324 -38.29 37.52 18.75
N GLU A 325 -39.56 37.16 19.00
CA GLU A 325 -40.61 38.15 19.31
C GLU A 325 -40.51 38.67 20.75
N ASP A 326 -40.06 37.82 21.68
CA ASP A 326 -39.95 38.14 23.11
C ASP A 326 -38.58 38.72 23.51
N GLY A 327 -37.65 38.85 22.56
CA GLY A 327 -36.31 39.37 22.82
C GLY A 327 -35.37 38.40 23.52
N LYS A 328 -35.75 37.12 23.72
CA LYS A 328 -34.91 36.11 24.40
C LYS A 328 -33.87 35.46 23.50
N SER A 329 -33.80 35.84 22.23
CA SER A 329 -32.82 35.34 21.28
C SER A 329 -32.37 36.44 20.34
N VAL A 330 -31.11 36.40 19.96
CA VAL A 330 -30.45 37.40 19.10
C VAL A 330 -29.86 36.73 17.87
N PHE A 331 -29.49 37.51 16.84
CA PHE A 331 -28.75 36.98 15.71
C PHE A 331 -27.30 36.65 16.08
N THR A 332 -26.62 35.83 15.27
CA THR A 332 -25.20 35.46 15.46
C THR A 332 -24.22 36.54 15.02
N MET A 333 -24.68 37.58 14.31
CA MET A 333 -23.84 38.61 13.72
C MET A 333 -24.56 39.96 13.71
N THR A 334 -23.82 41.04 13.49
CA THR A 334 -24.38 42.40 13.40
C THR A 334 -25.13 42.59 12.08
N LYS A 335 -26.01 43.60 12.01
CA LYS A 335 -26.78 43.94 10.80
C LYS A 335 -25.88 44.15 9.57
N LYS A 336 -24.78 44.90 9.75
CA LYS A 336 -23.78 45.15 8.69
C LYS A 336 -23.09 43.86 8.23
N SER A 337 -22.64 43.02 9.16
CA SER A 337 -22.01 41.74 8.80
C SER A 337 -22.98 40.80 8.07
N MET A 338 -24.27 40.84 8.45
CA MET A 338 -25.30 40.04 7.79
C MET A 338 -25.56 40.50 6.36
N GLU A 339 -25.59 41.82 6.12
CA GLU A 339 -25.66 42.42 4.79
C GLU A 339 -24.47 41.98 3.91
N GLU A 340 -23.25 42.12 4.41
CA GLU A 340 -22.03 41.70 3.68
C GLU A 340 -22.03 40.20 3.31
N VAL A 341 -22.63 39.33 4.13
CA VAL A 341 -22.75 37.89 3.85
C VAL A 341 -23.93 37.58 2.92
N TYR A 342 -25.02 38.35 3.01
CA TYR A 342 -26.15 38.27 2.08
C TYR A 342 -25.72 38.65 0.66
N ASP A 343 -24.95 39.71 0.51
CA ASP A 343 -24.41 40.16 -0.78
C ASP A 343 -23.49 39.11 -1.43
N ARG A 344 -22.88 38.25 -0.63
CA ARG A 344 -22.11 37.08 -1.12
C ARG A 344 -23.00 35.91 -1.55
N GLY A 345 -24.33 35.99 -1.43
CA GLY A 345 -25.28 34.94 -1.81
C GLY A 345 -25.31 33.71 -0.89
N VAL A 346 -24.90 33.88 0.38
CA VAL A 346 -24.83 32.78 1.38
C VAL A 346 -26.01 32.83 2.36
N ILE A 347 -26.74 33.95 2.44
CA ILE A 347 -27.94 34.10 3.26
C ILE A 347 -29.17 34.11 2.35
N ASP A 348 -30.23 33.46 2.81
CA ASP A 348 -31.53 33.46 2.13
C ASP A 348 -32.66 33.31 3.15
N ILE A 349 -33.89 33.37 2.67
CA ILE A 349 -35.09 33.27 3.50
C ILE A 349 -35.77 31.93 3.28
N ILE A 350 -36.08 31.28 4.39
CA ILE A 350 -36.90 30.07 4.41
C ILE A 350 -38.25 30.38 5.02
N ARG A 351 -39.31 30.05 4.27
CA ARG A 351 -40.67 30.07 4.78
C ARG A 351 -40.95 28.77 5.54
N THR A 352 -41.22 28.88 6.83
CA THR A 352 -41.60 27.76 7.70
C THR A 352 -43.04 27.93 8.16
N LYS A 353 -43.97 27.07 7.75
CA LYS A 353 -45.43 27.10 8.07
C LYS A 353 -46.04 28.52 8.01
N ASN A 354 -45.91 29.31 9.07
CA ASN A 354 -46.47 30.66 9.22
C ASN A 354 -45.44 31.80 9.43
N LYS A 355 -44.13 31.54 9.34
CA LYS A 355 -43.07 32.55 9.57
C LYS A 355 -41.97 32.48 8.51
N TYR A 356 -41.28 33.60 8.31
CA TYR A 356 -40.05 33.67 7.53
C TYR A 356 -38.85 33.65 8.46
N LYS A 357 -37.82 32.90 8.08
CA LYS A 357 -36.55 32.83 8.81
C LYS A 357 -35.40 33.19 7.88
N ILE A 358 -34.48 34.00 8.37
CA ILE A 358 -33.21 34.27 7.70
C ILE A 358 -32.25 33.14 8.08
N MET A 359 -31.75 32.43 7.07
CA MET A 359 -30.86 31.29 7.26
C MET A 359 -29.59 31.46 6.43
N ILE A 360 -28.51 30.83 6.89
CA ILE A 360 -27.22 30.83 6.19
C ILE A 360 -26.93 29.45 5.62
N LYS A 361 -26.36 29.41 4.41
CA LYS A 361 -25.80 28.20 3.81
C LYS A 361 -24.51 27.83 4.53
N LYS A 362 -24.48 26.66 5.17
CA LYS A 362 -23.24 26.02 5.63
C LYS A 362 -22.87 24.95 4.62
N TYR A 363 -21.76 25.14 3.92
CA TYR A 363 -21.25 24.19 2.93
C TYR A 363 -20.62 22.97 3.60
N LEU A 364 -20.78 21.81 2.97
CA LEU A 364 -20.25 20.54 3.46
C LEU A 364 -18.73 20.45 3.27
N TYR A 365 -18.21 21.09 2.24
CA TYR A 365 -16.80 21.12 1.90
C TYR A 365 -16.24 22.51 2.17
N ASP A 366 -15.01 22.58 2.65
CA ASP A 366 -14.25 23.82 2.70
C ASP A 366 -13.72 24.21 1.31
N THR A 367 -13.05 25.36 1.23
CA THR A 367 -12.45 25.86 -0.03
C THR A 367 -11.34 24.96 -0.57
N GLY A 368 -10.75 24.10 0.26
CA GLY A 368 -9.75 23.10 -0.13
C GLY A 368 -10.37 21.77 -0.56
N GLY A 369 -11.70 21.64 -0.55
CA GLY A 369 -12.42 20.41 -0.88
C GLY A 369 -12.41 19.36 0.24
N MET A 370 -12.03 19.72 1.46
CA MET A 370 -12.12 18.82 2.62
C MET A 370 -13.50 18.87 3.26
N ILE A 371 -13.95 17.73 3.79
CA ILE A 371 -15.24 17.61 4.44
C ILE A 371 -15.20 18.34 5.79
N ILE A 372 -16.16 19.24 6.03
CA ILE A 372 -16.45 19.87 7.33
C ILE A 372 -17.29 18.90 8.17
N GLY A 373 -16.68 17.75 8.43
CA GLY A 373 -17.28 16.59 9.09
C GLY A 373 -17.09 16.59 10.60
N ASP A 374 -17.30 15.43 11.21
CA ASP A 374 -16.97 15.15 12.60
C ASP A 374 -15.58 14.49 12.67
N PRO A 375 -14.76 14.74 13.70
CA PRO A 375 -13.52 13.99 13.86
C PRO A 375 -13.80 12.49 14.07
N LEU A 376 -12.80 11.65 13.75
CA LEU A 376 -12.84 10.24 14.13
C LEU A 376 -12.92 10.11 15.66
N LYS A 377 -13.90 9.34 16.13
CA LYS A 377 -14.08 9.03 17.54
C LYS A 377 -13.31 7.76 17.88
N SER A 378 -12.82 7.69 19.12
CA SER A 378 -12.08 6.52 19.62
C SER A 378 -12.94 5.26 19.65
N ILE A 379 -14.24 5.39 19.92
CA ILE A 379 -15.23 4.32 19.70
C ILE A 379 -15.76 4.48 18.27
N ILE A 380 -15.36 3.57 17.38
CA ILE A 380 -15.59 3.76 15.93
C ILE A 380 -17.09 3.81 15.60
N ASP A 381 -17.92 3.01 16.27
CA ASP A 381 -19.37 2.98 16.04
C ASP A 381 -20.07 4.31 16.42
N ASP A 382 -19.50 5.10 17.32
CA ASP A 382 -20.09 6.39 17.75
C ASP A 382 -20.02 7.45 16.65
N ASN A 383 -19.24 7.23 15.59
CA ASN A 383 -19.26 8.11 14.41
C ASN A 383 -20.56 8.01 13.61
N GLU A 384 -21.41 6.99 13.87
CA GLU A 384 -22.70 6.79 13.21
C GLU A 384 -22.59 6.81 11.68
N MET A 385 -21.63 6.07 11.14
CA MET A 385 -21.37 6.02 9.69
C MET A 385 -22.64 5.68 8.89
N PRO A 386 -22.78 6.20 7.64
CA PRO A 386 -23.91 5.86 6.76
C PRO A 386 -23.84 4.41 6.23
N TYR A 387 -22.80 3.67 6.60
CA TYR A 387 -22.62 2.26 6.33
C TYR A 387 -22.23 1.55 7.63
N LYS A 388 -22.57 0.26 7.73
CA LYS A 388 -22.19 -0.56 8.88
C LYS A 388 -20.68 -0.86 8.81
N ILE A 389 -19.94 -0.58 9.89
CA ILE A 389 -18.51 -0.92 10.01
C ILE A 389 -18.32 -2.44 9.92
N GLY A 390 -19.18 -3.20 10.60
CA GLY A 390 -19.17 -4.67 10.58
C GLY A 390 -18.26 -5.26 11.64
N GLY A 391 -18.58 -6.48 12.07
CA GLY A 391 -17.75 -7.33 12.91
C GLY A 391 -17.12 -8.48 12.12
N THR A 392 -16.51 -9.44 12.81
CA THR A 392 -15.85 -10.60 12.17
C THR A 392 -16.83 -11.42 11.31
N ALA A 393 -18.07 -11.59 11.76
CA ALA A 393 -19.09 -12.35 11.03
C ALA A 393 -19.43 -11.72 9.67
N GLU A 394 -19.47 -10.38 9.59
CA GLU A 394 -19.64 -9.67 8.32
C GLU A 394 -18.45 -9.86 7.40
N ALA A 395 -17.22 -9.79 7.91
CA ALA A 395 -16.01 -10.03 7.11
C ALA A 395 -15.98 -11.45 6.52
N THR A 396 -16.32 -12.47 7.32
CA THR A 396 -16.46 -13.86 6.83
C THR A 396 -17.52 -13.97 5.74
N LYS A 397 -18.65 -13.28 5.90
CA LYS A 397 -19.73 -13.27 4.89
C LYS A 397 -19.30 -12.58 3.60
N GLU A 398 -18.61 -11.44 3.69
CA GLU A 398 -18.06 -10.72 2.54
C GLU A 398 -17.14 -11.63 1.72
N LEU A 399 -16.23 -12.34 2.38
CA LEU A 399 -15.32 -13.26 1.70
C LEU A 399 -16.02 -14.49 1.12
N ARG A 400 -16.98 -15.08 1.84
CA ARG A 400 -17.78 -16.20 1.34
C ARG A 400 -18.56 -15.81 0.09
N ASN A 401 -19.18 -14.64 0.08
CA ASN A 401 -19.89 -14.14 -1.09
C ASN A 401 -18.98 -13.92 -2.30
N LEU A 402 -17.74 -13.46 -2.05
CA LEU A 402 -16.78 -13.14 -3.09
C LEU A 402 -16.07 -14.39 -3.65
N LEU A 403 -15.56 -15.25 -2.78
CA LEU A 403 -14.68 -16.36 -3.14
C LEU A 403 -15.28 -17.75 -2.86
N GLY A 404 -16.39 -17.85 -2.13
CA GLY A 404 -16.96 -19.14 -1.72
C GLY A 404 -16.21 -19.81 -0.57
N ILE A 405 -15.27 -19.11 0.07
CA ILE A 405 -14.44 -19.65 1.16
C ILE A 405 -14.71 -18.91 2.49
N THR A 406 -14.31 -19.52 3.60
CA THR A 406 -14.25 -18.89 4.93
C THR A 406 -12.81 -18.59 5.30
N PHE A 407 -12.59 -17.47 5.98
CA PHE A 407 -11.29 -17.04 6.48
C PHE A 407 -11.53 -16.31 7.80
N ASP A 408 -11.06 -16.89 8.90
CA ASP A 408 -11.55 -16.54 10.23
C ASP A 408 -10.95 -15.23 10.77
N THR A 409 -9.78 -14.84 10.26
CA THR A 409 -9.06 -13.62 10.69
C THR A 409 -9.32 -12.41 9.79
N ALA A 410 -10.23 -12.51 8.81
CA ALA A 410 -10.51 -11.40 7.91
C ALA A 410 -11.13 -10.21 8.66
N LYS A 411 -10.65 -9.00 8.33
CA LYS A 411 -11.22 -7.75 8.82
C LYS A 411 -12.32 -7.24 7.89
N PRO A 412 -13.32 -6.50 8.40
CA PRO A 412 -14.37 -5.94 7.55
C PRO A 412 -13.83 -4.88 6.60
N ILE A 413 -14.29 -4.87 5.35
CA ILE A 413 -13.83 -3.89 4.35
C ILE A 413 -14.13 -2.46 4.82
N ASN A 414 -15.31 -2.22 5.40
CA ASN A 414 -15.74 -0.89 5.82
C ASN A 414 -14.90 -0.31 6.97
N LEU A 415 -14.33 -1.17 7.83
CA LEU A 415 -13.38 -0.75 8.87
C LEU A 415 -12.11 -0.20 8.23
N ILE A 416 -11.47 -0.99 7.36
CA ILE A 416 -10.20 -0.60 6.72
C ILE A 416 -10.41 0.59 5.78
N LYS A 417 -11.56 0.64 5.10
CA LYS A 417 -12.00 1.76 4.28
C LYS A 417 -12.04 3.06 5.08
N LEU A 418 -12.62 3.02 6.28
CA LEU A 418 -12.69 4.20 7.15
C LEU A 418 -11.29 4.68 7.53
N LEU A 419 -10.41 3.77 7.98
CA LEU A 419 -9.05 4.12 8.40
C LEU A 419 -8.26 4.77 7.27
N ILE A 420 -8.31 4.20 6.06
CA ILE A 420 -7.65 4.74 4.87
C ILE A 420 -8.27 6.09 4.46
N HIS A 421 -9.58 6.25 4.56
CA HIS A 421 -10.27 7.50 4.19
C HIS A 421 -9.84 8.67 5.08
N VAL A 422 -9.74 8.46 6.39
CA VAL A 422 -9.36 9.52 7.34
C VAL A 422 -7.86 9.80 7.34
N SER A 423 -7.04 8.84 6.88
CA SER A 423 -5.57 8.95 6.90
C SER A 423 -4.90 9.19 5.55
N SER A 424 -5.51 8.89 4.39
CA SER A 424 -4.92 9.10 3.05
C SER A 424 -5.73 9.95 2.05
N ARG A 425 -5.03 10.79 1.28
CA ARG A 425 -5.57 11.54 0.13
C ARG A 425 -5.71 10.65 -1.10
N LYS A 426 -6.30 11.21 -2.16
CA LYS A 426 -6.67 10.48 -3.38
C LYS A 426 -5.53 9.81 -4.15
N ASN A 427 -4.27 10.23 -4.00
CA ASN A 427 -3.12 9.67 -4.76
C ASN A 427 -2.03 9.09 -3.84
N ASP A 428 -2.36 8.88 -2.57
CA ASP A 428 -1.40 8.41 -1.58
C ASP A 428 -1.14 6.90 -1.68
N LEU A 429 0.00 6.47 -1.12
CA LEU A 429 0.43 5.07 -1.08
C LEU A 429 0.06 4.42 0.26
N ILE A 430 -0.59 3.27 0.19
CA ILE A 430 -1.03 2.46 1.33
C ILE A 430 -0.20 1.18 1.38
N ILE A 431 0.27 0.75 2.55
CA ILE A 431 0.95 -0.53 2.71
C ILE A 431 0.27 -1.36 3.80
N ASP A 432 0.26 -2.66 3.58
CA ASP A 432 -0.11 -3.66 4.57
C ASP A 432 0.81 -4.88 4.39
N PHE A 433 1.69 -5.07 5.37
CA PHE A 433 2.67 -6.13 5.38
C PHE A 433 2.28 -7.32 6.27
N PHE A 434 1.00 -7.38 6.66
CA PHE A 434 0.33 -8.54 7.24
C PHE A 434 -1.00 -8.71 6.50
N ALA A 435 -0.91 -8.88 5.17
CA ALA A 435 -2.06 -8.66 4.29
C ALA A 435 -3.20 -9.66 4.48
N GLY A 436 -2.90 -10.89 4.94
CA GLY A 436 -3.87 -11.92 5.23
C GLY A 436 -4.79 -12.19 4.03
N SER A 437 -6.06 -11.80 4.16
CA SER A 437 -7.07 -11.98 3.12
C SER A 437 -7.07 -10.90 2.03
N GLY A 438 -6.17 -9.91 2.06
CA GLY A 438 -6.12 -8.81 1.09
C GLY A 438 -7.25 -7.78 1.26
N THR A 439 -7.72 -7.57 2.49
CA THR A 439 -8.82 -6.63 2.79
C THR A 439 -8.43 -5.18 2.50
N THR A 440 -7.19 -4.81 2.79
CA THR A 440 -6.64 -3.47 2.55
C THR A 440 -6.77 -3.04 1.09
N THR A 441 -6.34 -3.87 0.13
CA THR A 441 -6.48 -3.53 -1.30
C THR A 441 -7.94 -3.41 -1.73
N HIS A 442 -8.84 -4.27 -1.24
CA HIS A 442 -10.26 -4.13 -1.54
C HIS A 442 -10.79 -2.77 -1.04
N ALA A 443 -10.45 -2.37 0.18
CA ALA A 443 -10.83 -1.07 0.72
C ALA A 443 -10.27 0.10 -0.11
N VAL A 444 -9.01 0.03 -0.54
CA VAL A 444 -8.38 1.02 -1.44
C VAL A 444 -9.15 1.14 -2.75
N MET A 445 -9.44 0.02 -3.42
CA MET A 445 -10.17 0.01 -4.67
C MET A 445 -11.58 0.58 -4.51
N ARG A 446 -12.25 0.26 -3.39
CA ARG A 446 -13.58 0.79 -3.08
C ARG A 446 -13.56 2.31 -2.88
N LEU A 447 -12.56 2.84 -2.17
CA LEU A 447 -12.40 4.29 -2.04
C LEU A 447 -12.14 4.96 -3.38
N ASN A 448 -11.23 4.42 -4.18
CA ASN A 448 -10.92 4.96 -5.50
C ASN A 448 -12.15 4.99 -6.41
N LYS A 449 -13.05 3.99 -6.31
CA LYS A 449 -14.36 3.99 -6.97
C LYS A 449 -15.28 5.08 -6.44
N GLU A 450 -15.36 5.24 -5.12
CA GLU A 450 -16.29 6.18 -4.45
C GLU A 450 -15.89 7.65 -4.61
N ASP A 451 -14.59 7.97 -4.57
CA ASP A 451 -14.09 9.35 -4.59
C ASP A 451 -13.29 9.73 -5.86
N GLY A 452 -13.15 8.81 -6.82
CA GLY A 452 -12.37 9.01 -8.04
C GLY A 452 -10.86 9.08 -7.81
N GLY A 453 -10.38 8.59 -6.66
CA GLY A 453 -8.96 8.54 -6.33
C GLY A 453 -8.17 7.52 -7.16
N LYS A 454 -6.84 7.62 -7.04
CA LYS A 454 -5.82 6.73 -7.60
C LYS A 454 -4.82 6.31 -6.52
N ARG A 455 -5.32 6.02 -5.31
CA ARG A 455 -4.50 5.51 -4.22
C ARG A 455 -3.86 4.20 -4.65
N LYS A 456 -2.58 4.04 -4.35
CA LYS A 456 -1.81 2.83 -4.66
C LYS A 456 -1.64 1.96 -3.44
N PHE A 457 -1.39 0.67 -3.63
CA PHE A 457 -1.19 -0.27 -2.52
C PHE A 457 0.08 -1.12 -2.65
N ILE A 458 0.64 -1.51 -1.51
CA ILE A 458 1.66 -2.55 -1.39
C ILE A 458 1.15 -3.58 -0.38
N LEU A 459 1.06 -4.85 -0.78
CA LEU A 459 0.73 -5.95 0.12
C LEU A 459 1.89 -6.92 0.25
N VAL A 460 2.11 -7.42 1.47
CA VAL A 460 3.03 -8.53 1.72
C VAL A 460 2.31 -9.63 2.48
N GLU A 461 2.44 -10.86 1.99
CA GLU A 461 1.97 -12.08 2.66
C GLU A 461 2.90 -13.24 2.28
N MET A 462 3.30 -14.06 3.23
CA MET A 462 4.17 -15.21 2.98
C MET A 462 3.39 -16.51 2.69
N ALA A 463 2.20 -16.63 3.28
CA ALA A 463 1.39 -17.85 3.22
C ALA A 463 0.75 -18.09 1.83
N ASP A 464 0.29 -19.33 1.60
CA ASP A 464 -0.39 -19.71 0.35
C ASP A 464 -1.73 -18.99 0.11
N TYR A 465 -2.24 -18.30 1.13
CA TYR A 465 -3.34 -17.35 0.97
C TYR A 465 -3.02 -16.27 -0.07
N PHE A 466 -1.74 -15.98 -0.34
CA PHE A 466 -1.32 -15.10 -1.42
C PHE A 466 -1.94 -15.51 -2.76
N ASP A 467 -1.76 -16.78 -3.14
CA ASP A 467 -2.21 -17.34 -4.42
C ASP A 467 -3.69 -17.75 -4.37
N MET A 468 -4.15 -18.27 -3.24
CA MET A 468 -5.49 -18.84 -3.09
C MET A 468 -6.56 -17.82 -2.71
N VAL A 469 -6.19 -16.70 -2.09
CA VAL A 469 -7.14 -15.71 -1.54
C VAL A 469 -6.88 -14.32 -2.09
N ILE A 470 -5.67 -13.76 -1.93
CA ILE A 470 -5.39 -12.36 -2.24
C ILE A 470 -5.50 -12.08 -3.74
N ILE A 471 -4.78 -12.84 -4.58
CA ILE A 471 -4.82 -12.65 -6.04
C ILE A 471 -6.26 -12.84 -6.58
N PRO A 472 -6.98 -13.94 -6.28
CA PRO A 472 -8.38 -14.11 -6.66
C PRO A 472 -9.30 -12.98 -6.18
N ARG A 473 -9.14 -12.53 -4.93
CA ARG A 473 -9.92 -11.41 -4.38
C ARG A 473 -9.75 -10.14 -5.20
N ILE A 474 -8.51 -9.75 -5.49
CA ILE A 474 -8.23 -8.51 -6.24
C ILE A 474 -8.75 -8.62 -7.67
N LYS A 475 -8.55 -9.77 -8.34
CA LYS A 475 -9.10 -10.04 -9.67
C LYS A 475 -10.62 -9.87 -9.70
N LYS A 476 -11.32 -10.44 -8.71
CA LYS A 476 -12.78 -10.32 -8.61
C LYS A 476 -13.24 -8.89 -8.33
N VAL A 477 -12.58 -8.17 -7.42
CA VAL A 477 -12.88 -6.78 -7.08
C VAL A 477 -12.63 -5.84 -8.25
N ALA A 478 -11.61 -6.11 -9.08
CA ALA A 478 -11.34 -5.36 -10.30
C ALA A 478 -12.49 -5.44 -11.31
N TYR A 479 -13.17 -6.59 -11.35
CA TYR A 479 -14.33 -6.84 -12.22
C TYR A 479 -15.63 -6.29 -11.64
N SER A 480 -15.90 -6.52 -10.36
CA SER A 480 -17.10 -6.05 -9.65
C SER A 480 -16.87 -5.98 -8.14
N PHE A 481 -17.54 -5.04 -7.47
CA PHE A 481 -17.59 -5.02 -6.00
C PHE A 481 -18.75 -5.85 -5.43
N ASN A 482 -19.71 -6.26 -6.26
CA ASN A 482 -20.94 -6.91 -5.83
C ASN A 482 -20.93 -8.37 -6.27
N TRP A 483 -20.69 -9.25 -5.30
CA TRP A 483 -20.61 -10.70 -5.51
C TRP A 483 -21.58 -11.43 -4.60
N LYS A 484 -22.10 -12.56 -5.09
CA LYS A 484 -22.91 -13.49 -4.32
C LYS A 484 -22.56 -14.91 -4.74
N ASP A 485 -22.26 -15.75 -3.76
CA ASP A 485 -21.90 -17.16 -3.96
C ASP A 485 -20.84 -17.36 -5.07
N GLY A 486 -19.83 -16.49 -5.07
CA GLY A 486 -18.72 -16.54 -6.02
C GLY A 486 -19.03 -16.05 -7.42
N LYS A 487 -20.23 -15.49 -7.69
CA LYS A 487 -20.65 -14.93 -8.98
C LYS A 487 -20.87 -13.41 -8.92
N PRO A 488 -20.48 -12.66 -9.96
CA PRO A 488 -20.68 -11.22 -10.01
C PRO A 488 -22.16 -10.90 -10.19
N GLN A 489 -22.64 -9.83 -9.56
CA GLN A 489 -24.01 -9.33 -9.71
C GLN A 489 -24.09 -8.18 -10.73
N ASP A 490 -22.95 -7.62 -11.10
CA ASP A 490 -22.75 -6.58 -12.10
C ASP A 490 -21.29 -6.62 -12.61
N ALA A 491 -20.92 -5.66 -13.48
CA ALA A 491 -19.55 -5.43 -13.93
C ALA A 491 -19.10 -4.00 -13.61
N ASP A 492 -19.43 -3.52 -12.40
CA ASP A 492 -19.20 -2.15 -11.92
C ASP A 492 -17.71 -1.82 -11.68
N GLY A 493 -16.84 -2.82 -11.62
CA GLY A 493 -15.45 -2.67 -11.17
C GLY A 493 -14.65 -1.62 -11.94
N ILE A 494 -13.58 -1.12 -11.31
CA ILE A 494 -12.75 -0.04 -11.87
C ILE A 494 -11.60 -0.55 -12.76
N GLY A 495 -11.48 -1.86 -12.94
CA GLY A 495 -10.28 -2.46 -13.55
C GLY A 495 -9.07 -2.37 -12.63
N ILE A 496 -7.96 -3.00 -13.02
CA ILE A 496 -6.72 -2.95 -12.24
C ILE A 496 -5.51 -3.18 -13.14
N PHE A 497 -4.36 -2.65 -12.75
CA PHE A 497 -3.05 -3.09 -13.24
C PHE A 497 -2.08 -3.15 -12.06
N PHE A 498 -1.69 -4.35 -11.62
CA PHE A 498 -0.75 -4.51 -10.52
C PHE A 498 0.36 -5.51 -10.86
N LYS A 499 1.48 -5.38 -10.16
CA LYS A 499 2.61 -6.30 -10.22
C LYS A 499 2.62 -7.19 -8.98
N TYR A 500 2.97 -8.45 -9.12
CA TYR A 500 3.24 -9.32 -7.98
C TYR A 500 4.56 -10.06 -8.13
N GLN A 501 5.22 -10.31 -7.00
CA GLN A 501 6.55 -10.89 -6.95
C GLN A 501 6.64 -11.98 -5.91
N ILE A 502 7.44 -13.00 -6.20
CA ILE A 502 7.85 -14.02 -5.22
C ILE A 502 9.33 -13.77 -4.92
N LEU A 503 9.67 -13.61 -3.64
CA LEU A 503 11.07 -13.44 -3.24
C LEU A 503 11.68 -14.75 -2.79
N GLU A 504 12.99 -14.82 -2.89
CA GLU A 504 13.83 -15.83 -2.26
C GLU A 504 13.58 -15.85 -0.74
N GLN A 505 13.39 -17.03 -0.17
CA GLN A 505 13.24 -17.24 1.27
C GLN A 505 14.60 -17.42 1.95
N TYR A 506 14.61 -17.46 3.29
CA TYR A 506 15.83 -17.70 4.04
C TYR A 506 16.39 -19.11 3.80
N GLU A 507 15.50 -20.09 3.75
CA GLU A 507 15.79 -21.51 3.50
C GLU A 507 16.41 -21.68 2.10
N ASP A 508 15.88 -21.01 1.09
CA ASP A 508 16.49 -21.00 -0.26
C ASP A 508 17.91 -20.44 -0.21
N THR A 509 18.13 -19.38 0.58
CA THR A 509 19.46 -18.78 0.72
C THR A 509 20.43 -19.80 1.31
N LEU A 510 20.01 -20.59 2.30
CA LEU A 510 20.80 -21.65 2.94
C LEU A 510 21.12 -22.81 1.97
N ASP A 511 20.14 -23.30 1.21
CA ASP A 511 20.30 -24.45 0.31
C ASP A 511 21.21 -24.16 -0.88
N ASN A 512 21.31 -22.89 -1.27
CA ASN A 512 22.26 -22.47 -2.29
C ASN A 512 23.69 -22.36 -1.74
N ILE A 513 23.92 -22.50 -0.43
CA ILE A 513 25.27 -22.36 0.13
C ILE A 513 26.15 -23.57 -0.22
N GLU A 514 26.93 -23.42 -1.28
CA GLU A 514 28.07 -24.29 -1.56
C GLU A 514 29.31 -23.86 -0.75
N LEU A 515 29.85 -24.78 0.07
CA LEU A 515 31.14 -24.65 0.76
C LEU A 515 32.20 -25.37 -0.08
N SER A 516 33.14 -24.61 -0.65
CA SER A 516 34.25 -25.17 -1.44
C SER A 516 35.54 -25.10 -0.63
N PRO A 517 36.14 -26.24 -0.22
CA PRO A 517 37.31 -26.25 0.64
C PRO A 517 38.49 -25.52 -0.02
N ASN A 518 39.10 -24.56 0.69
CA ASN A 518 40.32 -23.91 0.25
C ASN A 518 41.56 -24.60 0.87
N GLU A 519 42.14 -25.55 0.14
CA GLU A 519 43.34 -26.31 0.55
C GLU A 519 44.53 -25.40 0.93
N ALA A 520 44.68 -24.25 0.25
CA ALA A 520 45.76 -23.31 0.54
C ALA A 520 45.55 -22.59 1.88
N ALA A 521 44.33 -22.17 2.18
CA ALA A 521 44.01 -21.54 3.46
C ALA A 521 44.09 -22.57 4.61
N GLN A 522 43.60 -23.80 4.41
CA GLN A 522 43.71 -24.88 5.41
C GLN A 522 45.17 -25.17 5.78
N SER A 523 46.07 -25.13 4.79
CA SER A 523 47.51 -25.32 5.03
C SER A 523 48.18 -24.17 5.81
N LEU A 524 47.64 -22.95 5.68
CA LEU A 524 48.21 -21.72 6.27
C LEU A 524 47.79 -21.50 7.72
N PHE A 525 46.55 -21.82 8.10
CA PHE A 525 46.06 -21.54 9.47
C PHE A 525 45.92 -22.77 10.39
N LYS A 526 46.08 -24.01 9.88
CA LYS A 526 46.07 -25.26 10.70
C LYS A 526 45.01 -25.26 11.81
N ASP A 527 45.41 -25.11 13.09
CA ASP A 527 44.55 -25.16 14.28
C ASP A 527 43.86 -23.81 14.62
N GLU A 528 44.28 -22.69 14.00
CA GLU A 528 43.64 -21.36 14.06
C GLU A 528 42.76 -21.08 12.83
N TYR A 529 42.30 -22.13 12.13
CA TYR A 529 41.42 -22.01 10.98
C TYR A 529 40.01 -21.54 11.41
N LEU A 530 39.90 -20.24 11.72
CA LEU A 530 38.70 -19.54 12.16
C LEU A 530 37.57 -19.73 11.14
N LEU A 531 36.42 -20.21 11.62
CA LEU A 531 35.18 -20.39 10.83
C LEU A 531 34.80 -19.10 10.06
N LYS A 532 35.14 -17.93 10.61
CA LYS A 532 35.01 -16.62 9.94
C LYS A 532 35.73 -16.57 8.59
N TYR A 533 36.96 -17.07 8.48
CA TYR A 533 37.70 -17.12 7.22
C TYR A 533 37.16 -18.20 6.29
N PHE A 534 36.71 -19.33 6.83
CA PHE A 534 36.05 -20.39 6.08
C PHE A 534 34.76 -19.88 5.41
N LEU A 535 33.88 -19.27 6.19
CA LEU A 535 32.59 -18.77 5.72
C LEU A 535 32.75 -17.54 4.81
N ASP A 536 33.63 -16.58 5.09
CA ASP A 536 33.80 -15.38 4.24
C ASP A 536 34.65 -15.61 2.98
N TYR A 537 35.46 -16.66 2.90
CA TYR A 537 36.29 -16.95 1.72
C TYR A 537 35.68 -18.04 0.84
N GLU A 538 35.15 -19.12 1.43
CA GLU A 538 34.59 -20.25 0.67
C GLU A 538 33.19 -19.96 0.12
N THR A 539 32.49 -18.94 0.63
CA THR A 539 31.20 -18.47 0.08
C THR A 539 31.33 -17.32 -0.94
N ARG A 540 32.53 -16.86 -1.29
CA ARG A 540 32.72 -15.71 -2.21
C ARG A 540 32.22 -15.91 -3.63
N GLY A 541 32.14 -17.16 -4.10
CA GLY A 541 31.63 -17.53 -5.42
C GLY A 541 30.16 -18.00 -5.40
N ASN A 542 29.51 -17.90 -4.24
CA ASN A 542 28.25 -18.56 -3.98
C ASN A 542 27.07 -17.81 -4.60
N SER A 543 26.16 -18.54 -5.25
CA SER A 543 24.97 -17.98 -5.90
C SER A 543 24.03 -17.29 -4.91
N SER A 544 24.08 -17.69 -3.64
CA SER A 544 23.35 -17.06 -2.53
C SER A 544 23.85 -15.64 -2.21
N LEU A 545 25.08 -15.25 -2.58
CA LEU A 545 25.66 -13.92 -2.33
C LEU A 545 25.90 -13.12 -3.64
N LEU A 546 25.11 -13.42 -4.68
CA LEU A 546 25.27 -12.97 -6.07
C LEU A 546 26.53 -13.55 -6.72
N ASN A 547 26.36 -14.61 -7.51
CA ASN A 547 27.43 -15.14 -8.33
C ASN A 547 27.61 -14.28 -9.59
N VAL A 548 28.64 -13.44 -9.57
CA VAL A 548 28.97 -12.51 -10.67
C VAL A 548 29.24 -13.24 -11.99
N GLU A 549 29.78 -14.46 -11.96
CA GLU A 549 30.03 -15.24 -13.19
C GLU A 549 28.73 -15.62 -13.90
N GLN A 550 27.66 -15.89 -13.14
CA GLN A 550 26.35 -16.19 -13.73
C GLN A 550 25.67 -14.96 -14.36
N LEU A 551 26.12 -13.74 -14.05
CA LEU A 551 25.60 -12.49 -14.68
C LEU A 551 25.99 -12.35 -16.16
N LYS A 552 26.83 -13.25 -16.68
CA LYS A 552 27.06 -13.46 -18.12
C LYS A 552 25.78 -13.84 -18.86
N SER A 553 24.88 -14.54 -18.18
CA SER A 553 23.59 -14.99 -18.70
C SER A 553 22.46 -14.54 -17.77
N PRO A 554 22.20 -13.22 -17.65
CA PRO A 554 21.35 -12.66 -16.60
C PRO A 554 19.87 -13.10 -16.71
N PHE A 555 19.43 -13.54 -17.89
CA PHE A 555 18.06 -14.02 -18.13
C PHE A 555 17.86 -15.52 -17.80
N SER A 556 18.94 -16.24 -17.50
CA SER A 556 18.94 -17.66 -17.14
C SER A 556 19.70 -17.93 -15.85
N TYR A 557 19.93 -16.89 -15.03
CA TYR A 557 20.47 -17.03 -13.68
C TYR A 557 19.53 -17.92 -12.86
N LYS A 558 20.06 -18.94 -12.20
CA LYS A 558 19.25 -19.93 -11.48
C LYS A 558 19.64 -20.02 -10.02
N LEU A 559 18.65 -20.30 -9.17
CA LEU A 559 18.81 -20.69 -7.77
C LEU A 559 18.05 -21.98 -7.51
N LYS A 560 18.52 -22.76 -6.53
CA LYS A 560 17.77 -23.86 -5.93
C LYS A 560 16.73 -23.27 -4.96
N VAL A 561 15.46 -23.61 -5.12
CA VAL A 561 14.36 -23.02 -4.35
C VAL A 561 13.43 -24.13 -3.86
N ASN A 562 13.01 -24.05 -2.60
CA ASN A 562 11.95 -24.88 -2.04
C ASN A 562 10.62 -24.13 -2.12
N LEU A 563 9.77 -24.51 -3.07
CA LEU A 563 8.43 -23.93 -3.19
C LEU A 563 7.40 -24.57 -2.24
N GLU A 564 7.73 -25.73 -1.65
CA GLU A 564 6.89 -26.47 -0.71
C GLU A 564 7.70 -26.74 0.57
N GLU A 565 7.04 -26.78 1.74
CA GLU A 565 7.70 -27.03 3.04
C GLU A 565 8.38 -28.41 3.11
N VAL A 566 7.99 -29.34 2.24
CA VAL A 566 8.54 -30.69 2.16
C VAL A 566 8.84 -31.03 0.69
N GLY A 567 10.11 -31.07 0.31
CA GLY A 567 10.52 -31.41 -1.05
C GLY A 567 12.02 -31.23 -1.27
N GLU A 568 12.53 -31.68 -2.43
CA GLU A 568 13.88 -31.34 -2.86
C GLU A 568 13.89 -29.98 -3.58
N PRO A 569 14.92 -29.14 -3.36
CA PRO A 569 15.05 -27.85 -4.02
C PRO A 569 15.03 -27.97 -5.55
N GLN A 570 14.24 -27.11 -6.19
CA GLN A 570 14.14 -27.05 -7.65
C GLN A 570 14.93 -25.89 -8.22
N GLU A 571 15.58 -26.08 -9.37
CA GLU A 571 16.22 -24.97 -10.08
C GLU A 571 15.19 -24.03 -10.69
N MET A 572 15.20 -22.78 -10.24
CA MET A 572 14.33 -21.73 -10.74
C MET A 572 15.14 -20.56 -11.31
N ALA A 573 14.69 -20.03 -12.45
CA ALA A 573 15.25 -18.81 -13.00
C ALA A 573 14.88 -17.61 -12.13
N VAL A 574 15.84 -16.72 -11.89
CA VAL A 574 15.71 -15.52 -11.05
C VAL A 574 15.55 -14.29 -11.93
N ASP A 575 14.67 -13.37 -11.54
CA ASP A 575 14.52 -12.07 -12.17
C ASP A 575 15.60 -11.09 -11.66
N ILE A 576 16.83 -11.33 -12.11
CA ILE A 576 18.02 -10.53 -11.81
C ILE A 576 17.83 -9.05 -12.21
N PRO A 577 17.31 -8.72 -13.41
CA PRO A 577 17.04 -7.33 -13.78
C PRO A 577 16.09 -6.64 -12.81
N GLU A 578 15.00 -7.31 -12.41
CA GLU A 578 14.03 -6.69 -11.50
C GLU A 578 14.59 -6.55 -10.08
N THR A 579 15.35 -7.53 -9.59
CA THR A 579 16.04 -7.41 -8.29
C THR A 579 16.92 -6.16 -8.27
N PHE A 580 17.73 -5.97 -9.32
CA PHE A 580 18.61 -4.81 -9.42
C PHE A 580 17.84 -3.48 -9.44
N ASN A 581 16.68 -3.41 -10.12
CA ASN A 581 15.83 -2.22 -10.15
C ASN A 581 15.39 -1.79 -8.73
N TYR A 582 14.98 -2.75 -7.89
CA TYR A 582 14.56 -2.45 -6.52
C TYR A 582 15.72 -2.02 -5.63
N LEU A 583 16.84 -2.73 -5.72
CA LEU A 583 18.06 -2.40 -4.99
C LEU A 583 18.57 -1.01 -5.34
N LEU A 584 18.53 -0.66 -6.63
CA LEU A 584 18.88 0.67 -7.10
C LEU A 584 17.88 1.72 -6.61
N GLY A 585 16.65 1.35 -6.24
CA GLY A 585 15.57 2.29 -5.89
C GLY A 585 14.99 2.98 -7.13
N LEU A 586 15.03 2.32 -8.28
CA LEU A 586 14.66 2.88 -9.57
C LEU A 586 13.13 3.01 -9.70
N LYS A 587 12.66 4.23 -10.02
CA LYS A 587 11.31 4.42 -10.55
C LYS A 587 11.33 4.05 -12.03
N VAL A 588 10.76 2.90 -12.39
CA VAL A 588 10.79 2.39 -13.76
C VAL A 588 9.78 3.15 -14.61
N LYS A 589 10.26 3.74 -15.71
CA LYS A 589 9.46 4.47 -16.70
C LYS A 589 9.14 3.58 -17.89
N LYS A 590 10.16 2.97 -18.52
CA LYS A 590 10.02 2.18 -19.75
C LYS A 590 10.82 0.91 -19.72
N ILE A 591 10.32 -0.12 -20.39
CA ILE A 591 11.02 -1.38 -20.61
C ILE A 591 10.98 -1.70 -22.10
N ARG A 592 12.12 -2.08 -22.69
CA ARG A 592 12.22 -2.50 -24.09
C ARG A 592 13.09 -3.73 -24.22
N THR A 593 12.68 -4.66 -25.08
CA THR A 593 13.51 -5.81 -25.45
C THR A 593 13.93 -5.71 -26.90
N ARG A 594 15.19 -6.02 -27.21
CA ARG A 594 15.68 -6.20 -28.58
C ARG A 594 16.37 -7.54 -28.74
N ASN A 595 16.25 -8.14 -29.92
CA ASN A 595 16.99 -9.34 -30.28
C ASN A 595 17.83 -9.06 -31.54
N ASN A 596 19.14 -9.07 -31.40
CA ASN A 596 20.09 -8.85 -32.51
C ASN A 596 21.27 -9.84 -32.40
N GLY A 597 20.95 -11.13 -32.53
CA GLY A 597 21.91 -12.23 -32.29
C GLY A 597 22.15 -12.53 -30.80
N ARG A 598 21.66 -11.67 -29.91
CA ARG A 598 21.50 -11.88 -28.46
C ARG A 598 20.35 -11.02 -27.95
N LYS A 599 19.81 -11.39 -26.79
CA LYS A 599 18.76 -10.63 -26.11
C LYS A 599 19.35 -9.42 -25.38
N TYR A 600 18.71 -8.26 -25.56
CA TYR A 600 18.96 -7.03 -24.82
C TYR A 600 17.69 -6.62 -24.11
N LEU A 601 17.79 -6.26 -22.84
CA LEU A 601 16.74 -5.65 -22.05
C LEU A 601 17.19 -4.27 -21.61
N PHE A 602 16.42 -3.26 -22.00
CA PHE A 602 16.64 -1.87 -21.64
C PHE A 602 15.56 -1.46 -20.65
N ILE A 603 15.98 -0.99 -19.48
CA ILE A 603 15.10 -0.44 -18.45
C ILE A 603 15.46 1.03 -18.28
N PHE A 604 14.50 1.90 -18.55
CA PHE A 604 14.64 3.34 -18.39
C PHE A 604 13.86 3.76 -17.15
N GLY A 605 14.48 4.58 -16.31
CA GLY A 605 13.85 5.01 -15.09
C GLY A 605 14.45 6.30 -14.55
N GLU A 606 14.02 6.67 -13.35
CA GLU A 606 14.52 7.83 -12.64
C GLU A 606 14.82 7.46 -11.19
N LYS A 607 15.89 8.05 -10.67
CA LYS A 607 16.21 8.05 -9.24
C LYS A 607 16.71 9.42 -8.85
N GLU A 608 16.12 10.02 -7.81
CA GLU A 608 16.57 11.29 -7.23
C GLU A 608 16.73 12.41 -8.29
N GLY A 609 15.78 12.51 -9.23
CA GLY A 609 15.80 13.50 -10.31
C GLY A 609 16.80 13.21 -11.44
N LYS A 610 17.50 12.08 -11.42
CA LYS A 610 18.40 11.64 -12.49
C LYS A 610 17.74 10.55 -13.31
N ASP A 611 17.65 10.77 -14.62
CA ASP A 611 17.28 9.71 -15.56
C ASP A 611 18.41 8.68 -15.68
N ILE A 612 18.04 7.41 -15.58
CA ILE A 612 18.94 6.25 -15.58
C ILE A 612 18.50 5.29 -16.68
N ALA A 613 19.47 4.71 -17.39
CA ALA A 613 19.26 3.56 -18.26
C ALA A 613 20.02 2.34 -17.71
N VAL A 614 19.35 1.20 -17.60
CA VAL A 614 19.95 -0.09 -17.23
C VAL A 614 19.87 -1.00 -18.44
N VAL A 615 21.01 -1.55 -18.84
CA VAL A 615 21.16 -2.39 -20.03
C VAL A 615 21.65 -3.77 -19.62
N TRP A 616 20.79 -4.75 -19.78
CA TRP A 616 21.10 -6.17 -19.59
C TRP A 616 21.24 -6.87 -20.93
N ARG A 617 22.30 -7.67 -21.08
CA ARG A 617 22.50 -8.56 -22.23
C ARG A 617 23.32 -9.78 -21.85
N GLU A 618 23.24 -10.83 -22.66
CA GLU A 618 24.18 -11.94 -22.55
C GLU A 618 25.57 -11.53 -23.03
N TYR A 619 26.63 -11.95 -22.34
CA TYR A 619 28.01 -11.71 -22.72
C TYR A 619 28.91 -12.93 -22.50
N LYS A 620 30.10 -12.88 -23.11
CA LYS A 620 31.11 -13.96 -23.05
C LYS A 620 32.44 -13.35 -22.65
N ASP A 621 33.34 -14.15 -22.09
CA ASP A 621 34.67 -13.68 -21.62
C ASP A 621 35.55 -13.08 -22.73
N LYS A 622 35.36 -13.53 -23.97
CA LYS A 622 36.17 -13.11 -25.12
C LYS A 622 35.25 -12.62 -26.24
N TRP A 623 35.04 -11.31 -26.28
CA TRP A 623 34.39 -10.64 -27.41
C TRP A 623 35.42 -10.26 -28.46
N SER A 624 35.05 -10.43 -29.74
CA SER A 624 35.82 -9.86 -30.85
C SER A 624 35.61 -8.34 -30.94
N LYS A 625 36.47 -7.64 -31.69
CA LYS A 625 36.27 -6.20 -31.95
C LYS A 625 34.92 -5.91 -32.62
N ASP A 626 34.45 -6.81 -33.47
CA ASP A 626 33.16 -6.68 -34.14
C ASP A 626 31.98 -6.91 -33.18
N ASP A 627 32.12 -7.80 -32.19
CA ASP A 627 31.12 -7.97 -31.14
C ASP A 627 30.94 -6.70 -30.31
N PHE A 628 32.06 -6.08 -29.87
CA PHE A 628 32.05 -4.82 -29.16
C PHE A 628 31.42 -3.68 -29.98
N LYS A 629 31.72 -3.63 -31.28
CA LYS A 629 31.15 -2.63 -32.20
C LYS A 629 29.63 -2.80 -32.33
N LYS A 630 29.16 -4.03 -32.58
CA LYS A 630 27.72 -4.35 -32.70
C LYS A 630 26.97 -4.07 -31.39
N ASP A 631 27.53 -4.46 -30.25
CA ASP A 631 26.96 -4.20 -28.92
C ASP A 631 26.77 -2.69 -28.70
N LYS A 632 27.82 -1.90 -28.96
CA LYS A 632 27.78 -0.44 -28.89
C LYS A 632 26.72 0.15 -29.81
N GLU A 633 26.63 -0.28 -31.06
CA GLU A 633 25.65 0.23 -32.02
C GLU A 633 24.20 -0.03 -31.58
N VAL A 634 23.91 -1.24 -31.08
CA VAL A 634 22.57 -1.59 -30.56
C VAL A 634 22.20 -0.73 -29.36
N ILE A 635 23.13 -0.59 -28.40
CA ILE A 635 22.89 0.20 -27.19
C ILE A 635 22.67 1.67 -27.54
N ILE A 636 23.56 2.29 -28.33
CA ILE A 636 23.45 3.69 -28.71
C ILE A 636 22.15 3.96 -29.46
N LYS A 637 21.74 3.07 -30.37
CA LYS A 637 20.51 3.24 -31.15
C LYS A 637 19.27 3.36 -30.25
N GLU A 638 19.13 2.49 -29.26
CA GLU A 638 17.99 2.57 -28.32
C GLU A 638 18.11 3.76 -27.37
N LEU A 639 19.33 4.04 -26.89
CA LEU A 639 19.58 5.18 -26.02
C LEU A 639 19.39 6.52 -26.75
N THR A 640 19.49 6.63 -28.07
CA THR A 640 19.34 7.92 -28.77
C THR A 640 17.98 8.59 -28.51
N SER A 641 16.96 7.79 -28.20
CA SER A 641 15.61 8.28 -27.86
C SER A 641 15.45 8.74 -26.40
N TRP A 642 16.51 8.67 -25.59
CA TRP A 642 16.51 8.95 -24.16
C TRP A 642 17.83 9.62 -23.74
N THR A 643 17.81 10.62 -22.87
CA THR A 643 19.04 11.32 -22.44
C THR A 643 19.40 10.94 -21.00
N PRO A 644 19.93 9.72 -20.74
CA PRO A 644 20.24 9.31 -19.38
C PRO A 644 21.43 10.08 -18.84
N HIS A 645 21.39 10.38 -17.55
CA HIS A 645 22.53 10.90 -16.79
C HIS A 645 23.51 9.78 -16.44
N ILE A 646 22.98 8.57 -16.19
CA ILE A 646 23.76 7.38 -15.81
C ILE A 646 23.30 6.18 -16.63
N ILE A 647 24.26 5.41 -17.14
CA ILE A 647 24.01 4.11 -17.78
C ILE A 647 24.66 3.02 -16.94
N TYR A 648 23.84 2.06 -16.52
CA TYR A 648 24.29 0.80 -15.95
C TYR A 648 24.32 -0.27 -17.04
N VAL A 649 25.44 -0.97 -17.18
CA VAL A 649 25.64 -2.00 -18.21
C VAL A 649 26.36 -3.22 -17.61
N ASN A 650 25.88 -4.45 -17.84
CA ASN A 650 26.53 -5.66 -17.29
C ASN A 650 27.75 -6.10 -18.13
N GLY A 651 28.82 -6.56 -17.52
CA GLY A 651 30.01 -7.02 -18.26
C GLY A 651 30.71 -5.91 -19.05
N GLN A 652 31.73 -6.30 -19.81
CA GLN A 652 32.59 -5.35 -20.51
C GLN A 652 31.81 -4.54 -21.56
N SER A 653 32.16 -3.25 -21.69
CA SER A 653 31.54 -2.34 -22.64
C SER A 653 32.56 -1.34 -23.18
N VAL A 654 32.43 -0.98 -24.46
CA VAL A 654 33.22 0.06 -25.16
C VAL A 654 32.41 1.35 -25.37
N LEU A 655 31.34 1.53 -24.59
CA LEU A 655 30.58 2.77 -24.54
C LEU A 655 31.50 3.92 -24.09
N THR A 656 31.33 5.07 -24.72
CA THR A 656 32.08 6.28 -24.41
C THR A 656 31.18 7.25 -23.64
N PRO A 657 31.71 8.05 -22.70
CA PRO A 657 30.92 9.03 -21.97
C PRO A 657 30.21 10.06 -22.85
N LYS A 658 30.59 10.19 -24.12
CA LYS A 658 29.92 11.03 -25.10
C LYS A 658 28.89 10.21 -25.90
N LEU A 659 27.61 10.48 -25.68
CA LEU A 659 26.47 9.96 -26.45
C LEU A 659 25.87 11.12 -27.27
N GLY A 660 26.28 11.22 -28.53
CA GLY A 660 25.93 12.38 -29.37
C GLY A 660 26.51 13.68 -28.78
N GLU A 661 25.63 14.61 -28.39
CA GLU A 661 25.98 15.88 -27.77
C GLU A 661 26.01 15.82 -26.22
N HIS A 662 25.55 14.72 -25.62
CA HIS A 662 25.40 14.60 -24.17
C HIS A 662 26.57 13.83 -23.53
N THR A 663 26.89 14.23 -22.30
CA THR A 663 27.85 13.50 -21.45
C THR A 663 27.08 12.63 -20.47
N VAL A 664 27.45 11.35 -20.38
CA VAL A 664 26.81 10.35 -19.54
C VAL A 664 27.85 9.66 -18.65
N GLU A 665 27.44 9.32 -17.43
CA GLU A 665 28.23 8.46 -16.54
C GLU A 665 27.94 6.99 -16.86
N ILE A 666 28.98 6.20 -17.14
CA ILE A 666 28.84 4.76 -17.40
C ILE A 666 29.31 3.99 -16.17
N ARG A 667 28.46 3.09 -15.67
CA ARG A 667 28.71 2.24 -14.51
C ARG A 667 28.50 0.77 -14.87
N TYR A 668 29.32 -0.10 -14.29
CA TYR A 668 29.14 -1.54 -14.42
C TYR A 668 28.16 -2.05 -13.37
N ILE A 669 27.31 -3.00 -13.77
CA ILE A 669 26.27 -3.54 -12.90
C ILE A 669 26.87 -4.42 -11.80
N GLU A 670 27.83 -5.28 -12.12
CA GLU A 670 28.40 -6.28 -11.21
C GLU A 670 28.88 -5.70 -9.86
N PRO A 671 29.78 -4.69 -9.82
CA PRO A 671 30.26 -4.15 -8.54
C PRO A 671 29.17 -3.42 -7.76
N GLU A 672 28.26 -2.72 -8.45
CA GLU A 672 27.18 -2.00 -7.78
C GLU A 672 26.13 -2.97 -7.22
N PHE A 673 25.78 -4.02 -7.96
CA PHE A 673 24.83 -5.05 -7.52
C PHE A 673 25.38 -5.77 -6.29
N LYS A 674 26.65 -6.20 -6.32
CA LYS A 674 27.29 -6.83 -5.16
C LYS A 674 27.25 -5.93 -3.93
N LYS A 675 27.54 -4.64 -4.07
CA LYS A 675 27.46 -3.66 -2.99
C LYS A 675 26.04 -3.48 -2.44
N LEU A 676 25.02 -3.52 -3.30
CA LEU A 676 23.64 -3.30 -2.89
C LEU A 676 22.97 -4.52 -2.24
N MET A 677 23.49 -5.72 -2.47
CA MET A 677 22.95 -6.97 -1.90
C MET A 677 23.22 -7.14 -0.40
N GLY A 678 24.24 -6.45 0.13
CA GLY A 678 24.73 -6.59 1.50
C GLY A 678 26.10 -7.25 1.51
#